data_AF-A0A2V9TTJ3-F1
#
_entry.id   AF-A0A2V9TTJ3-F1
#
_cell.length_a   1.000
_cell.length_b   1.000
_cell.length_c   1.000
_cell.angle_alpha   90.00
_cell.angle_beta   90.00
_cell.angle_gamma   90.00
#
_symmetry.space_group_name_H-M   'P 1'
#
loop_
_entity.id
_entity.type
_entity.pdbx_description
1 polymer ?
#
loop_
_entity_poly.entity_id
_entity_poly.type
_entity_poly.pdbx_seq_one_letter_code
_entity_poly.pdbx_strand_id
1 'polypeptide(L)'
;MNPSAFPASFAQQRLWFLDQLEPGTAAYNLVRVFRVVGPLNLGALTRAFETVLLRHASLRTVFESVDGNPRQVVLPDANVHIAVLDLSGLPSDRAEAEGLQIAREEGKKPLHLGKGPLIRAVLIRTGEETHILVLVMHHIITDGWSISILFRELTQSYADLSNSRVPNLPPLSIQYGEYSEWQRQNMSGEVLANELRHWRKKLEGAQTVLDLPTDYPRPLTHSWRGATEKIVLTRSTLAKMKSIGQAESSTLFMVSLAAFQTLLWRYTRQESILVGTPIAARNDLEIENMIGLFVNTLVFRADFGQRDLTFRDRIRQVRAFALEAYAHQDVPFERLVEALVPQRSLDTHPLFQVMFTFQNIPKQIFEIPGLRITELPFDAGIAKFDLSVDVWEDGEFHCQFEYNTDLFERSTIERMLGHFQQLMESAVESPDAPIAELSIMSAEERRQVVGEWNQTGEDYPRALTIQEAFEQQVERTPQASALIHAGKRWSYEQLNGDANRLGGWLIQQGIGQDCRVGICLERSADTVVALLATLKTGATYVPLDPAFPVERLRFMMEDAALGCVITHASLRDKLPRNTQKILVMDGEGGWRREGSGNLGVSTSSSEVAYVIYTSGSTGHPKGVQGTHRAAINRFAWMWKKYPFQPGEVCCQKTNLGFVDSIWEIFGPLLAGVPSVIIPEEAVRDPELLVQELGREHVTRMVLVPSLLRALLENVPNLQERVPELRLWSCSGEILAVELAAKFRQVLPKARLLNIYGSSEVAADVTCHEVGESDWMACSVAIGRPISNAQIYLLDEHGHPVPAGVRGEIYVGGEGLARGYLNRAELTAERFVANQLAPEQSARLYRTGDVGRYRGNGDLEYVGRVDQQVKLRGQRIELGEIETVLARHGAVGQAVVAVTGTGEQQKLSAYLVMKEGVEVPKAGELRQQLRAKLPEAMVPTSYWQIERMPLLPSGKVNRGELAGAGGVLLGDEQEQVGARNEVEAKLAEIWRELLKVEQVGMEQNFFELGGHSLLVLQLTARIRRSLEVELPVRSVFEAPTIAGLAMEVDKARALGLKPRTPIVQPRLRTPGGISREALMAQLDNLSSSELQGLLQRVLDGKSTA
;
A
#
# COMPACT_ATOMS: atom_id res chain seq x y z
N MET A 1 15.04 21.34 48.65
CA MET A 1 15.79 20.38 47.81
C MET A 1 16.09 21.05 46.49
N ASN A 2 17.31 20.90 45.95
CA ASN A 2 17.65 21.37 44.60
C ASN A 2 16.70 20.68 43.59
N PRO A 3 16.21 21.34 42.52
CA PRO A 3 15.55 20.62 41.43
C PRO A 3 16.58 19.70 40.78
N SER A 4 16.56 18.42 41.16
CA SER A 4 17.42 17.38 40.60
C SER A 4 17.00 17.12 39.17
N ALA A 5 17.81 17.56 38.21
CA ALA A 5 17.59 17.33 36.79
C ALA A 5 18.06 15.91 36.42
N PHE A 6 17.11 14.97 36.27
CA PHE A 6 17.41 13.60 35.89
C PHE A 6 17.42 13.45 34.36
N PRO A 7 18.18 12.50 33.79
CA PRO A 7 17.99 12.13 32.37
C PRO A 7 16.57 11.58 32.16
N ALA A 8 15.97 11.80 31.00
CA ALA A 8 14.75 11.08 30.62
C ALA A 8 15.03 9.60 30.39
N SER A 9 14.06 8.73 30.65
CA SER A 9 14.18 7.29 30.35
C SER A 9 14.21 7.08 28.83
N PHE A 10 14.55 5.90 28.34
CA PHE A 10 14.54 5.65 26.89
C PHE A 10 13.13 5.81 26.29
N ALA A 11 12.10 5.36 27.01
CA ALA A 11 10.70 5.50 26.60
C ALA A 11 10.25 6.97 26.60
N GLN A 12 10.64 7.73 27.64
CA GLN A 12 10.36 9.17 27.69
C GLN A 12 11.08 9.94 26.58
N GLN A 13 12.33 9.58 26.29
CA GLN A 13 13.10 10.20 25.20
C GLN A 13 12.43 9.98 23.85
N ARG A 14 11.87 8.78 23.61
CA ARG A 14 11.11 8.48 22.39
C ARG A 14 9.85 9.35 22.28
N LEU A 15 9.01 9.41 23.32
CA LEU A 15 7.80 10.23 23.28
C LEU A 15 8.13 11.72 23.15
N TRP A 16 9.21 12.18 23.80
CA TRP A 16 9.70 13.54 23.62
C TRP A 16 10.16 13.79 22.17
N PHE A 17 10.88 12.86 21.54
CA PHE A 17 11.24 12.97 20.12
C PHE A 17 10.00 13.08 19.22
N LEU A 18 8.96 12.27 19.46
CA LEU A 18 7.73 12.32 18.68
C LEU A 18 6.99 13.66 18.85
N ASP A 19 6.99 14.23 20.06
CA ASP A 19 6.49 15.59 20.32
C ASP A 19 7.33 16.66 19.59
N GLN A 20 8.65 16.49 19.46
CA GLN A 20 9.49 17.41 18.66
C GLN A 20 9.29 17.23 17.15
N LEU A 21 8.95 16.04 16.69
CA LEU A 21 8.64 15.75 15.29
C LEU A 21 7.31 16.38 14.87
N GLU A 22 6.31 16.35 15.75
CA GLU A 22 4.98 16.93 15.53
C GLU A 22 4.52 17.80 16.73
N PRO A 23 5.11 19.00 16.90
CA PRO A 23 4.80 19.85 18.03
C PRO A 23 3.32 20.23 18.13
N GLY A 24 2.74 20.08 19.32
CA GLY A 24 1.35 20.43 19.58
C GLY A 24 0.34 19.33 19.25
N THR A 25 0.80 18.12 18.94
CA THR A 25 -0.07 16.94 18.83
C THR A 25 -0.66 16.54 20.20
N ALA A 26 -1.86 15.95 20.18
CA ALA A 26 -2.51 15.34 21.33
C ALA A 26 -2.51 13.80 21.26
N ALA A 27 -1.84 13.20 20.28
CA ALA A 27 -1.85 11.76 20.01
C ALA A 27 -1.42 10.88 21.20
N TYR A 28 -0.60 11.44 22.11
CA TYR A 28 -0.10 10.76 23.32
C TYR A 28 -0.79 11.22 24.61
N ASN A 29 -1.93 11.90 24.51
CA ASN A 29 -2.79 12.12 25.66
C ASN A 29 -3.55 10.83 26.00
N LEU A 30 -3.46 10.39 27.24
CA LEU A 30 -4.33 9.35 27.80
C LEU A 30 -5.56 10.03 28.39
N VAL A 31 -6.72 9.75 27.81
CA VAL A 31 -8.02 10.23 28.31
C VAL A 31 -8.70 9.10 29.05
N ARG A 32 -9.25 9.42 30.24
CA ARG A 32 -10.08 8.50 31.02
C ARG A 32 -11.33 9.23 31.48
N VAL A 33 -12.47 8.57 31.33
CA VAL A 33 -13.78 9.15 31.61
C VAL A 33 -14.52 8.27 32.60
N PHE A 34 -14.98 8.84 33.71
CA PHE A 34 -15.67 8.11 34.75
C PHE A 34 -17.02 8.72 35.03
N ARG A 35 -18.05 7.89 35.14
CA ARG A 35 -19.31 8.28 35.76
C ARG A 35 -19.16 8.18 37.27
N VAL A 36 -19.52 9.25 37.97
CA VAL A 36 -19.51 9.34 39.43
C VAL A 36 -20.92 9.62 39.90
N VAL A 37 -21.47 8.73 40.73
CA VAL A 37 -22.84 8.82 41.27
C VAL A 37 -22.80 8.90 42.79
N GLY A 38 -23.45 9.92 43.36
CA GLY A 38 -23.61 10.18 44.79
C GLY A 38 -23.15 11.59 45.22
N PRO A 39 -23.19 11.92 46.52
CA PRO A 39 -22.86 13.23 47.08
C PRO A 39 -21.35 13.55 47.04
N LEU A 40 -20.85 13.91 45.85
CA LEU A 40 -19.44 14.18 45.60
C LEU A 40 -18.93 15.43 46.34
N ASN A 41 -18.08 15.24 47.35
CA ASN A 41 -17.29 16.31 47.98
C ASN A 41 -16.12 16.78 47.10
N LEU A 42 -16.29 17.86 46.34
CA LEU A 42 -15.25 18.42 45.46
C LEU A 42 -13.98 18.87 46.21
N GLY A 43 -14.12 19.38 47.44
CA GLY A 43 -12.98 19.79 48.25
C GLY A 43 -12.09 18.61 48.66
N ALA A 44 -12.71 17.49 49.05
CA ALA A 44 -11.99 16.25 49.33
C ALA A 44 -11.33 15.67 48.07
N LEU A 45 -12.00 15.74 46.91
CA LEU A 45 -11.43 15.29 45.63
C LEU A 45 -10.19 16.11 45.23
N THR A 46 -10.27 17.43 45.35
CA THR A 46 -9.14 18.33 45.04
C THR A 46 -7.93 18.02 45.91
N ARG A 47 -8.14 17.90 47.23
CA ARG A 47 -7.07 17.54 48.18
C ARG A 47 -6.55 16.12 47.99
N ALA A 48 -7.38 15.19 47.53
CA ALA A 48 -6.95 13.83 47.19
C ALA A 48 -5.98 13.85 45.99
N PHE A 49 -6.27 14.63 44.94
CA PHE A 49 -5.35 14.84 43.84
C PHE A 49 -4.03 15.45 44.30
N GLU A 50 -4.06 16.50 45.12
CA GLU A 50 -2.86 17.13 45.69
C GLU A 50 -2.00 16.12 46.47
N THR A 51 -2.64 15.25 47.26
CA THR A 51 -1.95 14.21 48.04
C THR A 51 -1.19 13.24 47.13
N VAL A 52 -1.83 12.76 46.06
CA VAL A 52 -1.19 11.84 45.10
C VAL A 52 -0.10 12.55 44.28
N LEU A 53 -0.32 13.81 43.89
CA LEU A 53 0.69 14.62 43.18
C LEU A 53 1.95 14.85 44.01
N LEU A 54 1.81 15.10 45.31
CA LEU A 54 2.95 15.28 46.21
C LEU A 54 3.76 13.99 46.35
N ARG A 55 3.07 12.86 46.45
CA ARG A 55 3.66 11.52 46.56
C ARG A 55 4.49 11.12 45.33
N HIS A 56 3.98 11.39 44.13
CA HIS A 56 4.59 10.95 42.87
C HIS A 56 5.23 12.10 42.10
N ALA A 57 6.56 12.19 42.10
CA ALA A 57 7.28 13.25 41.40
C ALA A 57 7.01 13.28 39.88
N SER A 58 6.71 12.12 39.27
CA SER A 58 6.37 12.02 37.83
C SER A 58 5.22 12.94 37.43
N LEU A 59 4.18 13.06 38.26
CA LEU A 59 3.01 13.92 37.99
C LEU A 59 3.34 15.41 38.02
N ARG A 60 4.49 15.79 38.59
CA ARG A 60 5.00 17.16 38.68
C ARG A 60 6.22 17.39 37.79
N THR A 61 6.51 16.47 36.87
CA THR A 61 7.71 16.54 36.02
C THR A 61 7.42 17.22 34.69
N VAL A 62 8.35 18.08 34.26
CA VAL A 62 8.42 18.67 32.91
C VAL A 62 9.72 18.26 32.22
N PHE A 63 9.79 18.44 30.90
CA PHE A 63 10.90 18.05 30.06
C PHE A 63 11.55 19.26 29.39
N GLU A 64 12.80 19.53 29.75
CA GLU A 64 13.63 20.58 29.15
C GLU A 64 14.65 19.98 28.17
N SER A 65 14.99 20.72 27.11
CA SER A 65 16.03 20.31 26.15
C SER A 65 17.38 20.88 26.55
N VAL A 66 18.35 20.01 26.81
CA VAL A 66 19.75 20.35 27.09
C VAL A 66 20.64 19.65 26.07
N ASP A 67 21.32 20.42 25.22
CA ASP A 67 22.16 19.91 24.12
C ASP A 67 21.47 18.85 23.23
N GLY A 68 20.19 19.10 22.90
CA GLY A 68 19.39 18.18 22.07
C GLY A 68 18.87 16.94 22.79
N ASN A 69 19.04 16.84 24.11
CA ASN A 69 18.56 15.72 24.92
C ASN A 69 17.52 16.17 25.97
N PRO A 70 16.46 15.36 26.22
CA PRO A 70 15.47 15.68 27.24
C PRO A 70 15.98 15.42 28.67
N ARG A 71 15.75 16.39 29.55
CA ARG A 71 15.98 16.30 31.00
C ARG A 71 14.67 16.45 31.76
N GLN A 72 14.48 15.61 32.76
CA GLN A 72 13.35 15.64 33.68
C GLN A 72 13.60 16.69 34.75
N VAL A 73 12.67 17.64 34.90
CA VAL A 73 12.70 18.66 35.95
C VAL A 73 11.43 18.53 36.78
N VAL A 74 11.60 18.19 38.07
CA VAL A 74 10.48 18.06 39.01
C VAL A 74 10.13 19.44 39.56
N LEU A 75 8.90 19.89 39.33
CA LEU A 75 8.40 21.17 39.84
C LEU A 75 8.11 21.06 41.35
N PRO A 76 8.62 21.98 42.19
CA PRO A 76 8.40 21.94 43.64
C PRO A 76 6.92 22.14 44.01
N ASP A 77 6.23 23.02 43.28
CA ASP A 77 4.81 23.30 43.42
C ASP A 77 4.10 23.01 42.09
N ALA A 78 3.15 22.07 42.09
CA ALA A 78 2.24 21.86 40.97
C ALA A 78 0.86 21.42 41.48
N ASN A 79 -0.18 22.15 41.08
CA ASN A 79 -1.56 21.90 41.48
C ASN A 79 -2.39 21.48 40.26
N VAL A 80 -3.24 20.46 40.42
CA VAL A 80 -4.26 20.13 39.41
C VAL A 80 -5.48 21.00 39.65
N HIS A 81 -5.74 21.92 38.73
CA HIS A 81 -7.01 22.64 38.73
C HIS A 81 -8.10 21.74 38.14
N ILE A 82 -9.13 21.42 38.94
CA ILE A 82 -10.31 20.70 38.48
C ILE A 82 -11.31 21.73 37.95
N ALA A 83 -11.43 21.84 36.63
CA ALA A 83 -12.44 22.70 36.03
C ALA A 83 -13.84 22.08 36.23
N VAL A 84 -14.81 22.87 36.67
CA VAL A 84 -16.19 22.39 36.89
C VAL A 84 -17.11 22.97 35.81
N LEU A 85 -17.82 22.10 35.10
CA LEU A 85 -18.84 22.44 34.11
C LEU A 85 -20.19 21.93 34.58
N ASP A 86 -21.26 22.69 34.31
CA ASP A 86 -22.61 22.33 34.72
C ASP A 86 -23.52 22.12 33.50
N LEU A 87 -23.93 20.87 33.31
CA LEU A 87 -24.89 20.43 32.31
C LEU A 87 -26.18 19.90 32.94
N SER A 88 -26.36 20.06 34.25
CA SER A 88 -27.53 19.54 34.98
C SER A 88 -28.87 20.13 34.53
N GLY A 89 -28.84 21.24 33.77
CA GLY A 89 -30.02 21.83 33.12
C GLY A 89 -30.49 21.11 31.85
N LEU A 90 -29.72 20.15 31.33
CA LEU A 90 -30.08 19.32 30.18
C LEU A 90 -30.76 18.02 30.61
N PRO A 91 -31.62 17.40 29.76
CA PRO A 91 -32.05 16.02 29.96
C PRO A 91 -30.86 15.08 30.13
N SER A 92 -30.95 14.11 31.03
CA SER A 92 -29.83 13.25 31.44
C SER A 92 -29.10 12.57 30.27
N ASP A 93 -29.83 12.07 29.28
CA ASP A 93 -29.30 11.46 28.05
C ASP A 93 -28.48 12.47 27.21
N ARG A 94 -28.99 13.70 27.07
CA ARG A 94 -28.28 14.79 26.38
C ARG A 94 -27.09 15.30 27.20
N ALA A 95 -27.22 15.41 28.52
CA ALA A 95 -26.16 15.87 29.40
C ALA A 95 -24.96 14.91 29.36
N GLU A 96 -25.21 13.60 29.36
CA GLU A 96 -24.15 12.60 29.22
C GLU A 96 -23.50 12.63 27.84
N ALA A 97 -24.29 12.68 26.76
CA ALA A 97 -23.76 12.76 25.40
C ALA A 97 -22.88 14.00 25.18
N GLU A 98 -23.34 15.16 25.65
CA GLU A 98 -22.59 16.42 25.60
C GLU A 98 -21.33 16.35 26.49
N GLY A 99 -21.42 15.74 27.68
CA GLY A 99 -20.27 15.51 28.55
C GLY A 99 -19.19 14.63 27.92
N LEU A 100 -19.58 13.59 27.19
CA LEU A 100 -18.65 12.76 26.41
C LEU A 100 -18.04 13.53 25.23
N GLN A 101 -18.79 14.43 24.60
CA GLN A 101 -18.28 15.30 23.54
C GLN A 101 -17.22 16.27 24.09
N ILE A 102 -17.49 16.91 25.23
CA ILE A 102 -16.50 17.75 25.94
C ILE A 102 -15.25 16.92 26.29
N ALA A 103 -15.40 15.67 26.75
CA ALA A 103 -14.26 14.82 27.05
C ALA A 103 -13.37 14.56 25.81
N ARG A 104 -13.95 14.41 24.62
CA ARG A 104 -13.20 14.32 23.35
C ARG A 104 -12.46 15.61 23.03
N GLU A 105 -13.10 16.76 23.22
CA GLU A 105 -12.47 18.06 22.98
C GLU A 105 -11.31 18.34 23.94
N GLU A 106 -11.47 17.99 25.22
CA GLU A 106 -10.40 18.07 26.22
C GLU A 106 -9.23 17.13 25.90
N GLY A 107 -9.52 15.94 25.37
CA GLY A 107 -8.53 14.98 24.90
C GLY A 107 -7.67 15.51 23.75
N LYS A 108 -8.26 16.31 22.85
CA LYS A 108 -7.59 16.90 21.68
C LYS A 108 -6.72 18.12 22.01
N LYS A 109 -6.83 18.71 23.20
CA LYS A 109 -5.98 19.84 23.60
C LYS A 109 -4.58 19.34 23.94
N PRO A 110 -3.50 19.86 23.34
CA PRO A 110 -2.15 19.39 23.64
C PRO A 110 -1.73 19.64 25.08
N LEU A 111 -0.79 18.84 25.56
CA LEU A 111 -0.06 19.04 26.82
C LEU A 111 1.40 19.34 26.48
N HIS A 112 1.87 20.54 26.76
CA HIS A 112 3.21 20.97 26.40
C HIS A 112 4.26 20.39 27.35
N LEU A 113 5.16 19.54 26.86
CA LEU A 113 6.11 18.80 27.70
C LEU A 113 7.03 19.68 28.55
N GLY A 114 7.35 20.89 28.09
CA GLY A 114 8.15 21.87 28.85
C GLY A 114 7.35 22.76 29.81
N LYS A 115 6.01 22.64 29.88
CA LYS A 115 5.15 23.47 30.72
C LYS A 115 4.13 22.60 31.46
N GLY A 116 4.41 22.31 32.72
CA GLY A 116 3.58 21.48 33.58
C GLY A 116 2.42 22.23 34.24
N PRO A 117 1.51 21.51 34.92
CA PRO A 117 1.49 20.05 35.06
C PRO A 117 1.03 19.34 33.77
N LEU A 118 1.55 18.13 33.53
CA LEU A 118 1.19 17.30 32.35
C LEU A 118 -0.06 16.43 32.58
N ILE A 119 -0.97 16.92 33.43
CA ILE A 119 -2.23 16.30 33.82
C ILE A 119 -3.30 17.39 33.99
N ARG A 120 -4.53 17.10 33.54
CA ARG A 120 -5.72 17.96 33.65
C ARG A 120 -6.92 17.14 34.07
N ALA A 121 -7.82 17.77 34.83
CA ALA A 121 -9.08 17.15 35.25
C ALA A 121 -10.26 18.11 35.01
N VAL A 122 -11.37 17.57 34.51
CA VAL A 122 -12.64 18.29 34.32
C VAL A 122 -13.75 17.49 34.97
N LEU A 123 -14.53 18.14 35.82
CA LEU A 123 -15.72 17.57 36.45
C LEU A 123 -16.97 18.20 35.82
N ILE A 124 -17.77 17.37 35.17
CA ILE A 124 -19.00 17.79 34.49
C ILE A 124 -20.19 17.31 35.32
N ARG A 125 -21.01 18.23 35.82
CA ARG A 125 -22.25 17.90 36.53
C ARG A 125 -23.33 17.60 35.50
N THR A 126 -23.88 16.39 35.51
CA THR A 126 -24.97 15.98 34.59
C THR A 126 -26.31 15.80 35.30
N GLY A 127 -26.33 15.89 36.63
CA GLY A 127 -27.53 15.93 37.47
C GLY A 127 -27.17 16.31 38.91
N GLU A 128 -28.14 16.25 39.84
CA GLU A 128 -27.92 16.65 41.24
C GLU A 128 -26.81 15.85 41.93
N GLU A 129 -26.76 14.53 41.72
CA GLU A 129 -25.73 13.63 42.27
C GLU A 129 -24.99 12.84 41.19
N THR A 130 -25.11 13.24 39.91
CA THR A 130 -24.48 12.52 38.79
C THR A 130 -23.46 13.42 38.11
N HIS A 131 -22.25 12.90 37.94
CA HIS A 131 -21.12 13.62 37.38
C HIS A 131 -20.35 12.76 36.38
N ILE A 132 -19.65 13.42 35.47
CA ILE A 132 -18.63 12.83 34.62
C ILE A 132 -17.28 13.46 35.01
N LEU A 133 -16.33 12.63 35.44
CA LEU A 133 -14.95 13.04 35.69
C LEU A 133 -14.10 12.67 34.47
N VAL A 134 -13.55 13.68 33.80
CA VAL A 134 -12.60 13.53 32.68
C VAL A 134 -11.19 13.78 33.20
N LEU A 135 -10.29 12.85 32.94
CA LEU A 135 -8.88 12.94 33.28
C LEU A 135 -8.04 12.84 32.01
N VAL A 136 -7.19 13.84 31.76
CA VAL A 136 -6.28 13.88 30.61
C VAL A 136 -4.86 13.98 31.12
N MET A 137 -4.00 13.03 30.75
CA MET A 137 -2.60 13.00 31.17
C MET A 137 -1.69 12.65 30.00
N HIS A 138 -0.49 13.24 29.92
CA HIS A 138 0.43 12.87 28.85
C HIS A 138 1.07 11.51 29.16
N HIS A 139 1.13 10.62 28.17
CA HIS A 139 1.70 9.27 28.30
C HIS A 139 3.21 9.27 28.70
N ILE A 140 3.87 10.42 28.75
CA ILE A 140 5.30 10.53 29.12
C ILE A 140 5.52 10.45 30.64
N ILE A 141 4.50 10.77 31.43
CA ILE A 141 4.54 10.74 32.90
C ILE A 141 3.77 9.56 33.50
N THR A 142 3.14 8.73 32.67
CA THR A 142 2.16 7.73 33.10
C THR A 142 1.96 6.65 32.03
N ASP A 143 1.48 5.48 32.44
CA ASP A 143 1.11 4.35 31.59
C ASP A 143 -0.17 3.67 32.09
N GLY A 144 -0.63 2.61 31.41
CA GLY A 144 -1.86 1.90 31.78
C GLY A 144 -1.85 1.37 33.23
N TRP A 145 -0.70 0.89 33.69
CA TRP A 145 -0.52 0.42 35.07
C TRP A 145 -0.55 1.59 36.08
N SER A 146 0.09 2.71 35.75
CA SER A 146 0.09 3.93 36.56
C SER A 146 -1.31 4.50 36.78
N ILE A 147 -2.20 4.37 35.79
CA ILE A 147 -3.60 4.81 35.92
C ILE A 147 -4.30 4.02 37.04
N SER A 148 -4.06 2.71 37.12
CA SER A 148 -4.63 1.87 38.18
C SER A 148 -4.15 2.28 39.57
N ILE A 149 -2.86 2.64 39.69
CA ILE A 149 -2.27 3.14 40.94
C ILE A 149 -2.88 4.49 41.31
N LEU A 150 -2.93 5.42 40.34
CA LEU A 150 -3.49 6.75 40.52
C LEU A 150 -4.92 6.68 41.06
N PHE A 151 -5.78 5.86 40.47
CA PHE A 151 -7.17 5.74 40.93
C PHE A 151 -7.29 5.08 42.29
N ARG A 152 -6.52 4.02 42.56
CA ARG A 152 -6.51 3.37 43.88
C ARG A 152 -6.10 4.35 44.98
N GLU A 153 -5.03 5.12 44.78
CA GLU A 153 -4.56 6.08 45.76
C GLU A 153 -5.46 7.32 45.87
N LEU A 154 -6.05 7.77 44.76
CA LEU A 154 -7.01 8.87 44.72
C LEU A 154 -8.28 8.51 45.50
N THR A 155 -8.84 7.32 45.27
CA THR A 155 -10.06 6.85 45.94
C THR A 155 -9.84 6.61 47.43
N GLN A 156 -8.69 6.04 47.82
CA GLN A 156 -8.29 5.91 49.22
C GLN A 156 -8.17 7.28 49.90
N SER A 157 -7.43 8.21 49.29
CA SER A 157 -7.23 9.56 49.84
C SER A 157 -8.55 10.33 49.93
N TYR A 158 -9.41 10.21 48.92
CA TYR A 158 -10.75 10.79 48.91
C TYR A 158 -11.61 10.25 50.07
N ALA A 159 -11.60 8.94 50.29
CA ALA A 159 -12.36 8.31 51.37
C ALA A 159 -11.92 8.82 52.75
N ASP A 160 -10.61 8.94 52.97
CA ASP A 160 -10.08 9.48 54.22
C ASP A 160 -10.44 10.95 54.41
N LEU A 161 -10.20 11.78 53.39
CA LEU A 161 -10.46 13.22 53.46
C LEU A 161 -11.96 13.54 53.60
N SER A 162 -12.84 12.78 52.95
CA SER A 162 -14.29 12.95 53.07
C SER A 162 -14.79 12.61 54.49
N ASN A 163 -14.06 11.76 55.20
CA ASN A 163 -14.31 11.43 56.61
C ASN A 163 -13.44 12.26 57.58
N SER A 164 -12.81 13.35 57.10
CA SER A 164 -11.91 14.20 57.89
C SER A 164 -10.73 13.45 58.53
N ARG A 165 -10.26 12.35 57.92
CA ARG A 165 -9.05 11.61 58.29
C ARG A 165 -7.86 12.06 57.43
N VAL A 166 -6.65 11.83 57.94
CA VAL A 166 -5.41 12.08 57.19
C VAL A 166 -5.14 10.88 56.28
N PRO A 167 -4.94 11.07 54.96
CA PRO A 167 -4.59 9.98 54.05
C PRO A 167 -3.31 9.25 54.48
N ASN A 168 -3.35 7.91 54.48
CA ASN A 168 -2.19 7.08 54.76
C ASN A 168 -1.56 6.52 53.48
N LEU A 169 -0.61 7.25 52.90
CA LEU A 169 0.19 6.83 51.74
C LEU A 169 1.70 6.84 52.11
N PRO A 170 2.30 5.69 52.49
CA PRO A 170 3.69 5.60 52.94
C PRO A 170 4.69 5.97 51.84
N PRO A 171 5.69 6.84 52.07
CA PRO A 171 6.56 7.37 51.00
C PRO A 171 7.19 6.26 50.14
N LEU A 172 7.37 6.53 48.84
CA LEU A 172 8.06 5.62 47.93
C LEU A 172 9.56 5.56 48.26
N SER A 173 10.17 4.38 48.12
CA SER A 173 11.60 4.17 48.35
C SER A 173 12.48 4.87 47.32
N ILE A 174 11.99 4.99 46.09
CA ILE A 174 12.63 5.70 44.97
C ILE A 174 11.56 6.46 44.17
N GLN A 175 11.99 7.41 43.36
CA GLN A 175 11.18 8.19 42.43
C GLN A 175 11.57 7.89 40.97
N TYR A 176 10.69 8.22 40.02
CA TYR A 176 10.88 7.86 38.61
C TYR A 176 12.17 8.43 37.99
N GLY A 177 12.60 9.62 38.43
CA GLY A 177 13.85 10.23 37.99
C GLY A 177 15.08 9.37 38.32
N GLU A 178 15.10 8.75 39.50
CA GLU A 178 16.16 7.85 39.97
C GLU A 178 16.14 6.52 39.19
N TYR A 179 14.95 5.97 38.93
CA TYR A 179 14.78 4.81 38.04
C TYR A 179 15.33 5.08 36.63
N SER A 180 15.03 6.26 36.08
CA SER A 180 15.52 6.66 34.75
C SER A 180 17.03 6.74 34.69
N GLU A 181 17.66 7.29 35.72
CA GLU A 181 19.12 7.36 35.83
C GLU A 181 19.74 5.96 35.94
N TRP A 182 19.18 5.10 36.78
CA TRP A 182 19.58 3.70 36.89
C TRP A 182 19.46 2.95 35.56
N GLN A 183 18.34 3.12 34.83
CA GLN A 183 18.10 2.47 33.54
C GLN A 183 19.17 2.90 32.52
N ARG A 184 19.51 4.19 32.48
CA ARG A 184 20.54 4.75 31.58
C ARG A 184 21.93 4.18 31.86
N GLN A 185 22.26 3.96 33.12
CA GLN A 185 23.56 3.41 33.52
C GLN A 185 23.64 1.92 33.20
N ASN A 186 22.61 1.15 33.55
CA ASN A 186 22.62 -0.30 33.40
C ASN A 186 22.46 -0.78 31.95
N MET A 187 21.65 -0.07 31.15
CA MET A 187 21.42 -0.42 29.75
C MET A 187 22.38 0.35 28.83
N SER A 188 23.68 0.19 29.07
CA SER A 188 24.76 0.87 28.35
C SER A 188 25.94 -0.06 28.06
N GLY A 189 26.89 0.40 27.24
CA GLY A 189 28.12 -0.34 26.93
C GLY A 189 27.87 -1.74 26.35
N GLU A 190 28.59 -2.72 26.89
CA GLU A 190 28.56 -4.11 26.40
C GLU A 190 27.21 -4.81 26.67
N VAL A 191 26.53 -4.50 27.78
CA VAL A 191 25.22 -5.08 28.13
C VAL A 191 24.22 -4.80 27.01
N LEU A 192 24.03 -3.52 26.67
CA LEU A 192 23.15 -3.12 25.58
C LEU A 192 23.61 -3.71 24.23
N ALA A 193 24.92 -3.76 23.97
CA ALA A 193 25.43 -4.33 22.72
C ALA A 193 25.11 -5.83 22.59
N ASN A 194 25.15 -6.59 23.69
CA ASN A 194 24.82 -8.01 23.71
C ASN A 194 23.33 -8.24 23.45
N GLU A 195 22.49 -7.48 24.14
CA GLU A 195 21.05 -7.49 23.96
C GLU A 195 20.62 -7.12 22.53
N LEU A 196 21.22 -6.08 21.94
CA LEU A 196 20.93 -5.69 20.55
C LEU A 196 21.38 -6.76 19.54
N ARG A 197 22.48 -7.48 19.80
CA ARG A 197 22.90 -8.60 18.93
C ARG A 197 21.88 -9.74 18.95
N HIS A 198 21.30 -10.03 20.11
CA HIS A 198 20.23 -11.01 20.23
C HIS A 198 19.03 -10.62 19.36
N TRP A 199 18.49 -9.42 19.55
CA TRP A 199 17.32 -8.94 18.81
C TRP A 199 17.56 -8.80 17.31
N ARG A 200 18.76 -8.35 16.90
CA ARG A 200 19.14 -8.28 15.48
C ARG A 200 19.07 -9.66 14.83
N LYS A 201 19.60 -10.69 15.49
CA LYS A 201 19.52 -12.07 15.00
C LYS A 201 18.06 -12.56 14.91
N LYS A 202 17.21 -12.19 15.87
CA LYS A 202 15.80 -12.62 15.90
C LYS A 202 14.95 -11.98 14.80
N LEU A 203 15.22 -10.72 14.49
CA LEU A 203 14.47 -9.94 13.51
C LEU A 203 15.13 -9.92 12.12
N GLU A 204 16.22 -10.66 11.94
CA GLU A 204 16.98 -10.72 10.68
C GLU A 204 16.12 -11.26 9.51
N GLY A 205 16.11 -10.53 8.40
CA GLY A 205 15.36 -10.91 7.20
C GLY A 205 13.84 -10.68 7.29
N ALA A 206 13.34 -10.07 8.37
CA ALA A 206 11.94 -9.69 8.47
C ALA A 206 11.64 -8.45 7.61
N GLN A 207 10.55 -8.50 6.85
CA GLN A 207 10.01 -7.32 6.19
C GLN A 207 9.41 -6.39 7.25
N THR A 208 9.85 -5.12 7.26
CA THR A 208 9.43 -4.14 8.28
C THR A 208 8.12 -3.45 7.95
N VAL A 209 7.61 -3.60 6.73
CA VAL A 209 6.35 -3.00 6.26
C VAL A 209 5.38 -4.11 5.89
N LEU A 210 4.18 -4.04 6.46
CA LEU A 210 3.08 -4.92 6.13
C LEU A 210 2.28 -4.40 4.95
N ASP A 211 1.99 -5.30 4.02
CA ASP A 211 1.18 -5.09 2.82
C ASP A 211 -0.32 -5.14 3.14
N LEU A 212 -0.74 -4.34 4.13
CA LEU A 212 -2.12 -4.32 4.60
C LEU A 212 -3.09 -3.89 3.49
N PRO A 213 -4.32 -4.42 3.49
CA PRO A 213 -5.27 -4.13 2.44
C PRO A 213 -5.98 -2.78 2.65
N THR A 214 -5.23 -1.68 2.57
CA THR A 214 -5.78 -0.33 2.73
C THR A 214 -6.73 0.02 1.58
N ASP A 215 -7.74 0.83 1.89
CA ASP A 215 -8.73 1.36 0.94
C ASP A 215 -8.24 2.68 0.33
N TYR A 216 -7.57 3.50 1.14
CA TYR A 216 -7.05 4.82 0.76
C TYR A 216 -5.52 4.86 0.75
N PRO A 217 -4.92 5.65 -0.15
CA PRO A 217 -3.48 5.79 -0.20
C PRO A 217 -3.01 6.45 1.10
N ARG A 218 -1.86 5.98 1.60
CA ARG A 218 -1.28 6.54 2.82
C ARG A 218 -0.97 8.02 2.65
N PRO A 219 -1.46 8.89 3.55
CA PRO A 219 -1.17 10.32 3.48
C PRO A 219 0.29 10.60 3.87
N LEU A 220 0.88 11.62 3.25
CA LEU A 220 2.23 12.12 3.60
C LEU A 220 2.29 12.79 4.98
N THR A 221 1.14 13.12 5.57
CA THR A 221 1.02 13.72 6.90
C THR A 221 0.06 12.92 7.77
N HIS A 222 0.50 12.55 8.97
CA HIS A 222 -0.32 11.80 9.91
C HIS A 222 -1.40 12.69 10.53
N SER A 223 -2.68 12.35 10.32
CA SER A 223 -3.78 13.05 10.97
C SER A 223 -4.19 12.40 12.31
N TRP A 224 -3.61 11.24 12.64
CA TRP A 224 -3.93 10.41 13.82
C TRP A 224 -5.41 10.03 13.94
N ARG A 225 -6.22 10.17 12.88
CA ARG A 225 -7.67 9.94 12.96
C ARG A 225 -7.93 8.44 13.08
N GLY A 226 -8.64 8.06 14.13
CA GLY A 226 -8.98 6.68 14.42
C GLY A 226 -10.47 6.45 14.57
N ALA A 227 -10.86 5.19 14.41
CA ALA A 227 -12.16 4.66 14.81
C ALA A 227 -11.98 3.23 15.32
N THR A 228 -12.98 2.68 16.00
CA THR A 228 -12.93 1.33 16.56
C THR A 228 -14.13 0.49 16.14
N GLU A 229 -13.91 -0.77 15.80
CA GLU A 229 -14.98 -1.78 15.65
C GLU A 229 -14.74 -2.95 16.62
N LYS A 230 -15.82 -3.60 17.07
CA LYS A 230 -15.77 -4.62 18.13
C LYS A 230 -16.66 -5.82 17.83
N ILE A 231 -16.17 -7.00 18.21
CA ILE A 231 -16.93 -8.24 18.29
C ILE A 231 -16.80 -8.89 19.67
N VAL A 232 -17.67 -9.86 19.92
CA VAL A 232 -17.64 -10.70 21.12
C VAL A 232 -17.72 -12.16 20.70
N LEU A 233 -16.74 -12.96 21.11
CA LEU A 233 -16.77 -14.40 20.86
C LEU A 233 -17.67 -15.11 21.86
N THR A 234 -18.25 -16.22 21.43
CA THR A 234 -19.06 -17.08 22.28
C THR A 234 -18.24 -17.67 23.44
N ARG A 235 -18.91 -17.94 24.57
CA ARG A 235 -18.29 -18.59 25.73
C ARG A 235 -17.71 -19.97 25.41
N SER A 236 -18.32 -20.70 24.46
CA SER A 236 -17.83 -21.99 24.00
C SER A 236 -16.48 -21.86 23.27
N THR A 237 -16.34 -20.87 22.39
CA THR A 237 -15.07 -20.59 21.71
C THR A 237 -13.99 -20.22 22.72
N LEU A 238 -14.27 -19.32 23.67
CA LEU A 238 -13.34 -18.96 24.75
C LEU A 238 -12.90 -20.18 25.56
N ALA A 239 -13.83 -21.07 25.94
CA ALA A 239 -13.49 -22.29 26.67
C ALA A 239 -12.55 -23.22 25.88
N LYS A 240 -12.80 -23.38 24.56
CA LYS A 240 -11.92 -24.16 23.68
C LYS A 240 -10.54 -23.51 23.52
N MET A 241 -10.46 -22.19 23.34
CA MET A 241 -9.19 -21.45 23.28
C MET A 241 -8.36 -21.67 24.55
N LYS A 242 -9.00 -21.58 25.74
CA LYS A 242 -8.33 -21.86 27.02
C LYS A 242 -7.87 -23.30 27.13
N SER A 243 -8.68 -24.26 26.69
CA SER A 243 -8.33 -25.69 26.69
C SER A 243 -7.10 -25.98 25.83
N ILE A 244 -7.05 -25.43 24.60
CA ILE A 244 -5.89 -25.58 23.72
C ILE A 244 -4.66 -24.88 24.30
N GLY A 245 -4.82 -23.66 24.83
CA GLY A 245 -3.75 -22.96 25.53
C GLY A 245 -3.16 -23.80 26.67
N GLN A 246 -4.00 -24.40 27.52
CA GLN A 246 -3.57 -25.28 28.59
C GLN A 246 -2.83 -26.51 28.08
N ALA A 247 -3.35 -27.18 27.03
CA ALA A 247 -2.71 -28.34 26.42
C ALA A 247 -1.30 -28.02 25.88
N GLU A 248 -1.11 -26.82 25.31
CA GLU A 248 0.17 -26.36 24.78
C GLU A 248 1.00 -25.53 25.78
N SER A 249 0.65 -25.54 27.07
CA SER A 249 1.31 -24.75 28.12
C SER A 249 1.48 -23.26 27.75
N SER A 250 0.47 -22.70 27.09
CA SER A 250 0.42 -21.37 26.50
C SER A 250 -0.70 -20.53 27.10
N THR A 251 -0.52 -19.22 27.14
CA THR A 251 -1.52 -18.29 27.67
C THR A 251 -2.58 -17.95 26.61
N LEU A 252 -3.72 -17.39 27.03
CA LEU A 252 -4.74 -16.90 26.09
C LEU A 252 -4.18 -15.81 25.16
N PHE A 253 -3.27 -14.95 25.65
CA PHE A 253 -2.50 -14.02 24.83
C PHE A 253 -1.77 -14.72 23.67
N MET A 254 -1.04 -15.81 23.94
CA MET A 254 -0.28 -16.54 22.92
C MET A 254 -1.21 -17.16 21.87
N VAL A 255 -2.36 -17.71 22.29
CA VAL A 255 -3.36 -18.30 21.38
C VAL A 255 -3.98 -17.22 20.48
N SER A 256 -4.38 -16.09 21.05
CA SER A 256 -4.98 -15.00 20.28
C SER A 256 -3.98 -14.31 19.36
N LEU A 257 -2.72 -14.13 19.79
CA LEU A 257 -1.66 -13.59 18.95
C LEU A 257 -1.33 -14.53 17.78
N ALA A 258 -1.31 -15.86 18.01
CA ALA A 258 -1.15 -16.85 16.94
C ALA A 258 -2.26 -16.74 15.88
N ALA A 259 -3.51 -16.55 16.30
CA ALA A 259 -4.62 -16.34 15.38
C ALA A 259 -4.50 -15.02 14.62
N PHE A 260 -4.12 -13.93 15.29
CA PHE A 260 -3.97 -12.62 14.65
C PHE A 260 -2.83 -12.60 13.62
N GLN A 261 -1.66 -13.17 13.96
CA GLN A 261 -0.55 -13.32 13.02
C GLN A 261 -0.94 -14.17 11.81
N THR A 262 -1.72 -15.24 12.02
CA THR A 262 -2.24 -16.08 10.94
C THR A 262 -3.19 -15.29 10.03
N LEU A 263 -4.07 -14.46 10.60
CA LEU A 263 -4.95 -13.58 9.81
C LEU A 263 -4.14 -12.62 8.93
N LEU A 264 -3.14 -11.94 9.51
CA LEU A 264 -2.26 -11.02 8.78
C LEU A 264 -1.53 -11.74 7.65
N TRP A 265 -1.01 -12.94 7.89
CA TRP A 265 -0.40 -13.77 6.85
C TRP A 265 -1.39 -14.09 5.71
N ARG A 266 -2.63 -14.47 6.02
CA ARG A 266 -3.65 -14.74 4.98
C ARG A 266 -3.93 -13.52 4.11
N TYR A 267 -4.02 -12.33 4.72
CA TYR A 267 -4.31 -11.09 3.99
C TYR A 267 -3.13 -10.58 3.15
N THR A 268 -1.94 -10.58 3.73
CA THR A 268 -0.73 -9.99 3.11
C THR A 268 0.00 -10.96 2.19
N ARG A 269 -0.10 -12.27 2.47
CA ARG A 269 0.73 -13.36 1.94
C ARG A 269 2.23 -13.19 2.21
N GLN A 270 2.60 -12.38 3.20
CA GLN A 270 4.00 -12.19 3.61
C GLN A 270 4.44 -13.32 4.54
N GLU A 271 5.54 -14.00 4.21
CA GLU A 271 6.06 -15.13 5.00
C GLU A 271 6.62 -14.70 6.37
N SER A 272 6.97 -13.41 6.55
CA SER A 272 7.44 -12.86 7.81
C SER A 272 6.56 -11.70 8.24
N ILE A 273 5.90 -11.84 9.39
CA ILE A 273 4.99 -10.82 9.95
C ILE A 273 5.58 -10.28 11.25
N LEU A 274 5.62 -8.95 11.40
CA LEU A 274 6.04 -8.28 12.62
C LEU A 274 4.83 -7.63 13.30
N VAL A 275 4.62 -7.95 14.58
CA VAL A 275 3.55 -7.42 15.41
C VAL A 275 4.16 -6.80 16.67
N GLY A 276 3.81 -5.55 16.97
CA GLY A 276 4.17 -4.94 18.24
C GLY A 276 3.29 -5.44 19.38
N THR A 277 3.84 -5.58 20.58
CA THR A 277 3.04 -5.81 21.79
C THR A 277 3.60 -5.04 22.98
N PRO A 278 2.76 -4.37 23.79
CA PRO A 278 3.24 -3.66 24.96
C PRO A 278 3.47 -4.62 26.13
N ILE A 279 4.47 -4.32 26.96
CA ILE A 279 4.71 -4.99 28.23
C ILE A 279 4.80 -3.95 29.35
N ALA A 280 4.37 -4.31 30.57
CA ALA A 280 4.40 -3.39 31.70
C ALA A 280 5.83 -3.00 32.14
N ALA A 281 6.81 -3.90 31.95
CA ALA A 281 8.22 -3.75 32.34
C ALA A 281 8.39 -3.30 33.81
N ARG A 282 7.66 -3.95 34.73
CA ARG A 282 7.68 -3.71 36.18
C ARG A 282 8.05 -4.99 36.91
N ASN A 283 9.33 -5.37 36.81
CA ASN A 283 9.81 -6.64 37.36
C ASN A 283 10.32 -6.53 38.81
N ASP A 284 10.52 -5.30 39.31
CA ASP A 284 11.02 -5.02 40.66
C ASP A 284 9.93 -4.45 41.58
N LEU A 285 9.96 -4.84 42.86
CA LEU A 285 8.97 -4.43 43.87
C LEU A 285 9.02 -2.92 44.14
N GLU A 286 10.20 -2.31 44.00
CA GLU A 286 10.47 -0.91 44.24
C GLU A 286 9.76 0.02 43.24
N ILE A 287 9.44 -0.48 42.04
CA ILE A 287 8.77 0.29 40.97
C ILE A 287 7.30 -0.10 40.78
N GLU A 288 6.83 -1.19 41.40
CA GLU A 288 5.47 -1.72 41.22
C GLU A 288 4.38 -0.68 41.55
N ASN A 289 4.59 0.09 42.63
CA ASN A 289 3.63 1.10 43.12
C ASN A 289 3.94 2.53 42.67
N MET A 290 4.83 2.70 41.69
CA MET A 290 5.26 4.02 41.20
C MET A 290 4.47 4.49 39.98
N ILE A 291 4.07 5.76 39.93
CA ILE A 291 3.52 6.38 38.71
C ILE A 291 4.67 6.83 37.80
N GLY A 292 4.62 6.43 36.53
CA GLY A 292 5.64 6.76 35.53
C GLY A 292 5.44 6.04 34.20
N LEU A 293 6.27 6.32 33.21
CA LEU A 293 6.26 5.62 31.92
C LEU A 293 7.18 4.39 31.97
N PHE A 294 6.64 3.21 32.30
CA PHE A 294 7.43 1.98 32.33
C PHE A 294 7.21 1.12 31.10
N VAL A 295 6.03 1.23 30.45
CA VAL A 295 5.67 0.40 29.30
C VAL A 295 6.80 0.36 28.25
N ASN A 296 7.21 -0.84 27.89
CA ASN A 296 8.10 -1.10 26.77
C ASN A 296 7.35 -1.84 25.65
N THR A 297 7.92 -1.88 24.46
CA THR A 297 7.31 -2.56 23.30
C THR A 297 8.23 -3.65 22.79
N LEU A 298 7.70 -4.87 22.72
CA LEU A 298 8.36 -6.02 22.10
C LEU A 298 7.86 -6.22 20.67
N VAL A 299 8.74 -6.67 19.79
CA VAL A 299 8.39 -6.96 18.39
C VAL A 299 8.36 -8.47 18.20
N PHE A 300 7.16 -9.01 18.00
CA PHE A 300 6.92 -10.42 17.79
C PHE A 300 6.98 -10.74 16.30
N ARG A 301 7.97 -11.54 15.91
CA ARG A 301 8.08 -12.07 14.56
C ARG A 301 7.36 -13.40 14.45
N ALA A 302 6.50 -13.52 13.44
CA ALA A 302 6.00 -14.81 12.97
C ALA A 302 6.65 -15.16 11.64
N ASP A 303 7.04 -16.42 11.51
CA ASP A 303 7.59 -17.02 10.29
C ASP A 303 6.60 -18.09 9.79
N PHE A 304 6.18 -17.93 8.54
CA PHE A 304 5.24 -18.79 7.81
C PHE A 304 5.90 -19.53 6.63
N GLY A 305 7.24 -19.57 6.58
CA GLY A 305 7.97 -20.28 5.52
C GLY A 305 7.89 -21.81 5.61
N GLN A 306 7.41 -22.36 6.74
CA GLN A 306 7.18 -23.79 6.91
C GLN A 306 5.86 -24.21 6.24
N ARG A 307 5.93 -25.20 5.35
CA ARG A 307 4.75 -25.86 4.78
C ARG A 307 4.01 -26.66 5.85
N ASP A 308 2.70 -26.78 5.69
CA ASP A 308 1.81 -27.59 6.54
C ASP A 308 1.78 -27.18 8.03
N LEU A 309 2.15 -25.93 8.35
CA LEU A 309 2.13 -25.42 9.71
C LEU A 309 0.73 -25.53 10.30
N THR A 310 0.56 -26.22 11.43
CA THR A 310 -0.73 -26.33 12.12
C THR A 310 -0.95 -25.15 13.08
N PHE A 311 -2.20 -24.95 13.51
CA PHE A 311 -2.48 -23.90 14.50
C PHE A 311 -1.79 -24.20 15.84
N ARG A 312 -1.73 -25.47 16.23
CA ARG A 312 -1.00 -25.91 17.43
C ARG A 312 0.49 -25.58 17.34
N ASP A 313 1.11 -25.81 16.19
CA ASP A 313 2.52 -25.45 15.98
C ASP A 313 2.74 -23.94 16.02
N ARG A 314 1.81 -23.16 15.47
CA ARG A 314 1.85 -21.70 15.57
C ARG A 314 1.81 -21.24 17.03
N ILE A 315 0.93 -21.80 17.87
CA ILE A 315 0.87 -21.51 19.30
C ILE A 315 2.21 -21.83 19.98
N ARG A 316 2.79 -23.01 19.72
CA ARG A 316 4.09 -23.40 20.28
C ARG A 316 5.21 -22.45 19.89
N GLN A 317 5.23 -22.02 18.64
CA GLN A 317 6.23 -21.07 18.16
C GLN A 317 6.04 -19.68 18.80
N VAL A 318 4.79 -19.21 18.95
CA VAL A 318 4.51 -17.96 19.68
C VAL A 318 4.94 -18.07 21.14
N ARG A 319 4.66 -19.19 21.82
CA ARG A 319 5.12 -19.45 23.18
C ARG A 319 6.64 -19.42 23.30
N ALA A 320 7.34 -20.14 22.42
CA ALA A 320 8.80 -20.18 22.43
C ALA A 320 9.39 -18.77 22.25
N PHE A 321 8.86 -18.01 21.28
CA PHE A 321 9.28 -16.64 21.04
C PHE A 321 8.96 -15.73 22.23
N ALA A 322 7.77 -15.84 22.82
CA ALA A 322 7.36 -15.03 23.96
C ALA A 322 8.28 -15.21 25.17
N LEU A 323 8.59 -16.47 25.53
CA LEU A 323 9.45 -16.77 26.67
C LEU A 323 10.87 -16.20 26.46
N GLU A 324 11.39 -16.30 25.25
CA GLU A 324 12.69 -15.72 24.90
C GLU A 324 12.66 -14.19 24.89
N ALA A 325 11.63 -13.59 24.29
CA ALA A 325 11.44 -12.14 24.27
C ALA A 325 11.30 -11.55 25.68
N TYR A 326 10.65 -12.26 26.61
CA TYR A 326 10.54 -11.83 28.00
C TYR A 326 11.88 -11.89 28.76
N ALA A 327 12.79 -12.80 28.39
CA ALA A 327 14.14 -12.83 28.96
C ALA A 327 15.01 -11.65 28.51
N HIS A 328 14.66 -11.02 27.39
CA HIS A 328 15.37 -9.89 26.77
C HIS A 328 14.50 -8.62 26.71
N GLN A 329 13.56 -8.48 27.64
CA GLN A 329 12.50 -7.47 27.58
C GLN A 329 12.92 -6.06 27.96
N ASP A 330 14.08 -5.93 28.62
CA ASP A 330 14.60 -4.65 29.13
C ASP A 330 15.21 -3.78 28.03
N VAL A 331 15.39 -4.34 26.83
CA VAL A 331 15.90 -3.62 25.66
C VAL A 331 14.90 -2.56 25.24
N PRO A 332 15.26 -1.26 25.31
CA PRO A 332 14.32 -0.21 24.96
C PRO A 332 14.00 -0.26 23.47
N PHE A 333 12.71 -0.22 23.12
CA PHE A 333 12.26 -0.25 21.73
C PHE A 333 12.96 0.77 20.82
N GLU A 334 13.24 1.99 21.31
CA GLU A 334 13.92 3.01 20.51
C GLU A 334 15.34 2.59 20.12
N ARG A 335 16.07 1.89 21.01
CA ARG A 335 17.41 1.37 20.71
C ARG A 335 17.35 0.24 19.69
N LEU A 336 16.27 -0.54 19.70
CA LEU A 336 16.02 -1.57 18.69
C LEU A 336 15.76 -0.94 17.31
N VAL A 337 14.93 0.11 17.25
CA VAL A 337 14.67 0.86 16.00
C VAL A 337 15.96 1.45 15.44
N GLU A 338 16.77 2.10 16.27
CA GLU A 338 18.06 2.66 15.86
C GLU A 338 19.02 1.60 15.28
N ALA A 339 18.98 0.38 15.82
CA ALA A 339 19.87 -0.69 15.38
C ALA A 339 19.40 -1.40 14.11
N LEU A 340 18.10 -1.40 13.81
CA LEU A 340 17.50 -2.24 12.76
C LEU A 340 16.84 -1.46 11.61
N VAL A 341 16.47 -0.20 11.84
CA VAL A 341 15.79 0.65 10.85
C VAL A 341 16.58 1.95 10.70
N PRO A 342 17.78 1.91 10.09
CA PRO A 342 18.62 3.10 9.95
C PRO A 342 17.93 4.17 9.10
N GLN A 343 17.19 3.76 8.06
CA GLN A 343 16.35 4.62 7.24
C GLN A 343 14.92 4.65 7.79
N ARG A 344 14.54 5.72 8.49
CA ARG A 344 13.14 5.93 8.91
C ARG A 344 12.33 6.52 7.76
N SER A 345 11.22 5.88 7.42
CA SER A 345 10.11 6.51 6.70
C SER A 345 9.30 7.35 7.70
N LEU A 346 8.85 8.53 7.27
CA LEU A 346 7.88 9.32 8.02
C LEU A 346 6.45 8.78 7.89
N ASP A 347 6.20 7.96 6.88
CA ASP A 347 4.86 7.50 6.51
C ASP A 347 4.43 6.27 7.35
N THR A 348 5.38 5.50 7.86
CA THR A 348 5.10 4.25 8.57
C THR A 348 5.76 4.19 9.93
N HIS A 349 5.06 3.55 10.88
CA HIS A 349 5.67 3.26 12.17
C HIS A 349 6.85 2.29 11.99
N PRO A 350 8.01 2.53 12.65
CA PRO A 350 9.20 1.69 12.46
C PRO A 350 8.98 0.27 12.98
N LEU A 351 9.57 -0.71 12.28
CA LEU A 351 9.54 -2.16 12.54
C LEU A 351 8.17 -2.86 12.37
N PHE A 352 7.07 -2.24 12.77
CA PHE A 352 5.74 -2.83 12.66
C PHE A 352 4.68 -1.73 12.53
N GLN A 353 3.58 -2.06 11.84
CA GLN A 353 2.44 -1.16 11.64
C GLN A 353 1.19 -1.61 12.39
N VAL A 354 1.24 -2.80 13.00
CA VAL A 354 0.13 -3.39 13.74
C VAL A 354 0.51 -3.70 15.18
N MET A 355 -0.35 -3.32 16.11
CA MET A 355 -0.16 -3.54 17.55
C MET A 355 -1.16 -4.60 18.03
N PHE A 356 -0.71 -5.53 18.87
CA PHE A 356 -1.59 -6.51 19.54
C PHE A 356 -1.43 -6.41 21.06
N THR A 357 -2.54 -6.11 21.74
CA THR A 357 -2.59 -5.89 23.18
C THR A 357 -3.61 -6.82 23.82
N PHE A 358 -3.19 -7.53 24.87
CA PHE A 358 -4.09 -8.29 25.72
C PHE A 358 -4.29 -7.52 27.03
N GLN A 359 -5.50 -7.00 27.24
CA GLN A 359 -5.84 -6.25 28.45
C GLN A 359 -6.20 -7.23 29.56
N ASN A 360 -5.28 -7.39 30.52
CA ASN A 360 -5.46 -8.19 31.72
C ASN A 360 -5.61 -7.34 33.00
N ILE A 361 -5.69 -6.01 32.85
CA ILE A 361 -5.92 -5.08 33.95
C ILE A 361 -7.41 -5.13 34.31
N PRO A 362 -7.81 -5.47 35.55
CA PRO A 362 -9.21 -5.54 35.94
C PRO A 362 -9.92 -4.20 35.73
N LYS A 363 -11.14 -4.23 35.16
CA LYS A 363 -12.02 -3.04 35.15
C LYS A 363 -12.27 -2.61 36.59
N GLN A 364 -11.90 -1.38 36.91
CA GLN A 364 -11.94 -0.90 38.28
C GLN A 364 -13.31 -0.27 38.56
N ILE A 365 -14.18 -1.03 39.23
CA ILE A 365 -15.34 -0.44 39.92
C ILE A 365 -14.82 -0.02 41.30
N PHE A 366 -14.84 1.28 41.56
CA PHE A 366 -14.48 1.81 42.87
C PHE A 366 -15.74 2.15 43.63
N GLU A 367 -15.99 1.37 44.68
CA GLU A 367 -17.03 1.66 45.66
C GLU A 367 -16.38 2.32 46.87
N ILE A 368 -16.67 3.60 47.05
CA ILE A 368 -16.33 4.36 48.24
C ILE A 368 -17.65 4.54 49.00
N PRO A 369 -17.66 4.56 50.35
CA PRO A 369 -18.89 4.85 51.09
C PRO A 369 -19.57 6.13 50.57
N GLY A 370 -20.75 5.97 49.97
CA GLY A 370 -21.54 7.06 49.39
C GLY A 370 -21.27 7.41 47.92
N LEU A 371 -20.24 6.88 47.26
CA LEU A 371 -19.98 7.13 45.83
C LEU A 371 -19.77 5.84 45.03
N ARG A 372 -20.40 5.77 43.86
CA ARG A 372 -20.14 4.76 42.84
C ARG A 372 -19.39 5.38 41.67
N ILE A 373 -18.18 4.90 41.40
CA ILE A 373 -17.34 5.36 40.28
C ILE A 373 -17.22 4.21 39.27
N THR A 374 -17.59 4.47 38.02
CA THR A 374 -17.55 3.50 36.93
C THR A 374 -16.88 4.13 35.71
N GLU A 375 -15.86 3.48 35.15
CA GLU A 375 -15.24 3.92 33.90
C GLU A 375 -16.23 3.78 32.73
N LEU A 376 -16.34 4.83 31.91
CA LEU A 376 -17.18 4.83 30.72
C LEU A 376 -16.37 4.41 29.49
N PRO A 377 -16.92 3.56 28.60
CA PRO A 377 -16.32 3.31 27.29
C PRO A 377 -16.11 4.64 26.55
N PHE A 378 -14.88 4.90 26.14
CA PHE A 378 -14.50 6.17 25.53
C PHE A 378 -13.58 5.94 24.34
N ASP A 379 -14.07 6.28 23.15
CA ASP A 379 -13.26 6.36 21.95
C ASP A 379 -12.78 7.81 21.78
N ALA A 380 -11.45 7.98 21.84
CA ALA A 380 -10.78 9.25 21.65
C ALA A 380 -10.76 9.69 20.17
N GLY A 381 -11.08 8.79 19.23
CA GLY A 381 -11.00 9.00 17.79
C GLY A 381 -9.56 9.13 17.30
N ILE A 382 -8.61 8.47 17.98
CA ILE A 382 -7.17 8.55 17.72
C ILE A 382 -6.65 7.15 17.39
N ALA A 383 -5.95 7.00 16.26
CA ALA A 383 -5.23 5.78 15.91
C ALA A 383 -3.73 6.05 15.86
N LYS A 384 -2.95 5.30 16.66
CA LYS A 384 -1.48 5.46 16.73
C LYS A 384 -0.71 4.59 15.74
N PHE A 385 -1.37 3.57 15.25
CA PHE A 385 -0.87 2.57 14.31
C PHE A 385 -1.87 2.45 13.17
N ASP A 386 -1.50 1.74 12.10
CA ASP A 386 -2.45 1.48 11.02
C ASP A 386 -3.63 0.64 11.55
N LEU A 387 -3.31 -0.34 12.41
CA LEU A 387 -4.27 -1.20 13.10
C LEU A 387 -3.76 -1.58 14.49
N SER A 388 -4.54 -1.32 15.53
CA SER A 388 -4.31 -1.85 16.88
C SER A 388 -5.43 -2.84 17.23
N VAL A 389 -5.05 -3.99 17.78
CA VAL A 389 -5.98 -5.03 18.22
C VAL A 389 -5.91 -5.15 19.74
N ASP A 390 -7.01 -4.82 20.41
CA ASP A 390 -7.19 -5.01 21.84
C ASP A 390 -8.11 -6.20 22.09
N VAL A 391 -7.63 -7.15 22.89
CA VAL A 391 -8.43 -8.29 23.35
C VAL A 391 -8.50 -8.33 24.87
N TRP A 392 -9.66 -8.73 25.42
CA TRP A 392 -9.85 -8.84 26.86
C TRP A 392 -10.94 -9.83 27.23
N GLU A 393 -10.93 -10.27 28.49
CA GLU A 393 -11.93 -11.17 29.06
C GLU A 393 -12.74 -10.48 30.15
N ASP A 394 -14.07 -10.56 30.05
CA ASP A 394 -15.03 -10.10 31.08
C ASP A 394 -16.21 -11.08 31.17
N GLY A 395 -15.89 -12.36 31.39
CA GLY A 395 -16.84 -13.48 31.27
C GLY A 395 -17.15 -13.90 29.82
N GLU A 396 -16.86 -13.02 28.87
CA GLU A 396 -16.83 -13.26 27.42
C GLU A 396 -15.49 -12.77 26.86
N PHE A 397 -15.14 -13.19 25.64
CA PHE A 397 -13.90 -12.75 24.99
C PHE A 397 -14.21 -11.65 23.98
N HIS A 398 -13.67 -10.47 24.21
CA HIS A 398 -13.88 -9.30 23.37
C HIS A 398 -12.66 -9.07 22.48
N CYS A 399 -12.91 -8.68 21.23
CA CYS A 399 -11.88 -8.22 20.30
C CYS A 399 -12.30 -6.87 19.75
N GLN A 400 -11.42 -5.89 19.81
CA GLN A 400 -11.63 -4.54 19.28
C GLN A 400 -10.47 -4.19 18.34
N PHE A 401 -10.81 -3.72 17.14
CA PHE A 401 -9.86 -3.21 16.16
C PHE A 401 -9.97 -1.69 16.13
N GLU A 402 -8.93 -1.00 16.57
CA GLU A 402 -8.73 0.44 16.35
C GLU A 402 -7.94 0.63 15.06
N TYR A 403 -8.42 1.45 14.13
CA TYR A 403 -7.82 1.60 12.81
C TYR A 403 -7.69 3.05 12.39
N ASN A 404 -6.69 3.33 11.57
CA ASN A 404 -6.52 4.66 10.96
C ASN A 404 -7.55 4.88 9.84
N THR A 405 -8.42 5.88 10.00
CA THR A 405 -9.47 6.20 9.02
C THR A 405 -8.94 6.90 7.77
N ASP A 406 -7.67 7.32 7.77
CA ASP A 406 -6.96 7.74 6.56
C ASP A 406 -6.58 6.56 5.66
N LEU A 407 -6.65 5.33 6.16
CA LEU A 407 -6.20 4.12 5.44
C LEU A 407 -7.35 3.15 5.16
N PHE A 408 -8.28 3.01 6.10
CA PHE A 408 -9.32 1.98 6.03
C PHE A 408 -10.73 2.57 6.09
N GLU A 409 -11.61 1.99 5.30
CA GLU A 409 -13.04 2.09 5.48
C GLU A 409 -13.50 1.22 6.65
N ARG A 410 -14.55 1.68 7.34
CA ARG A 410 -15.22 0.92 8.39
C ARG A 410 -15.60 -0.50 7.95
N SER A 411 -16.16 -0.63 6.76
CA SER A 411 -16.62 -1.90 6.18
C SER A 411 -15.46 -2.91 6.00
N THR A 412 -14.26 -2.43 5.64
CA THR A 412 -13.06 -3.27 5.53
C THR A 412 -12.67 -3.84 6.89
N ILE A 413 -12.73 -3.03 7.95
CA ILE A 413 -12.38 -3.47 9.30
C ILE A 413 -13.45 -4.39 9.89
N GLU A 414 -14.74 -4.11 9.71
CA GLU A 414 -15.82 -5.01 10.13
C GLU A 414 -15.65 -6.41 9.52
N ARG A 415 -15.28 -6.47 8.23
CA ARG A 415 -14.98 -7.72 7.53
C ARG A 415 -13.72 -8.41 8.06
N MET A 416 -12.62 -7.68 8.25
CA MET A 416 -11.39 -8.25 8.86
C MET A 416 -11.67 -8.83 10.25
N LEU A 417 -12.51 -8.15 11.04
CA LEU A 417 -12.91 -8.57 12.37
C LEU A 417 -13.79 -9.84 12.32
N GLY A 418 -14.72 -9.92 11.36
CA GLY A 418 -15.49 -11.14 11.08
C GLY A 418 -14.61 -12.31 10.64
N HIS A 419 -13.60 -12.07 9.80
CA HIS A 419 -12.63 -13.09 9.41
C HIS A 419 -11.77 -13.55 10.60
N PHE A 420 -11.40 -12.63 11.49
CA PHE A 420 -10.68 -12.96 12.71
C PHE A 420 -11.50 -13.88 13.62
N GLN A 421 -12.80 -13.58 13.79
CA GLN A 421 -13.74 -14.44 14.50
C GLN A 421 -13.80 -15.84 13.88
N GLN A 422 -14.07 -15.91 12.58
CA GLN A 422 -14.22 -17.17 11.85
C GLN A 422 -12.94 -18.02 11.90
N LEU A 423 -11.78 -17.37 11.80
CA LEU A 423 -10.48 -18.02 11.96
C LEU A 423 -10.32 -18.62 13.34
N MET A 424 -10.60 -17.86 14.41
CA MET A 424 -10.49 -18.38 15.78
C MET A 424 -11.44 -19.55 16.01
N GLU A 425 -12.69 -19.46 15.54
CA GLU A 425 -13.68 -20.54 15.64
C GLU A 425 -13.22 -21.80 14.88
N SER A 426 -12.75 -21.66 13.64
CA SER A 426 -12.23 -22.77 12.84
C SER A 426 -10.97 -23.39 13.47
N ALA A 427 -10.06 -22.54 13.96
CA ALA A 427 -8.79 -22.97 14.56
C ALA A 427 -8.97 -23.77 15.84
N VAL A 428 -9.97 -23.44 16.68
CA VAL A 428 -10.23 -24.20 17.90
C VAL A 428 -11.02 -25.49 17.67
N GLU A 429 -11.67 -25.62 16.51
CA GLU A 429 -12.36 -26.84 16.10
C GLU A 429 -11.42 -27.84 15.45
N SER A 430 -10.46 -27.36 14.67
CA SER A 430 -9.48 -28.19 13.95
C SER A 430 -8.04 -27.71 14.17
N PRO A 431 -7.51 -27.73 15.41
CA PRO A 431 -6.19 -27.16 15.73
C PRO A 431 -5.01 -27.88 15.06
N ASP A 432 -5.21 -29.11 14.61
CA ASP A 432 -4.22 -29.95 13.95
C ASP A 432 -4.29 -29.88 12.42
N ALA A 433 -5.24 -29.12 11.86
CA ALA A 433 -5.30 -28.84 10.43
C ALA A 433 -4.23 -27.79 10.04
N PRO A 434 -3.70 -27.82 8.80
CA PRO A 434 -2.85 -26.77 8.29
C PRO A 434 -3.55 -25.40 8.37
N ILE A 435 -2.85 -24.37 8.84
CA ILE A 435 -3.42 -23.01 8.99
C ILE A 435 -3.89 -22.40 7.66
N ALA A 436 -3.36 -22.88 6.54
CA ALA A 436 -3.79 -22.50 5.20
C ALA A 436 -5.23 -22.95 4.91
N GLU A 437 -5.63 -24.10 5.45
CA GLU A 437 -6.93 -24.74 5.22
C GLU A 437 -8.01 -24.27 6.20
N LEU A 438 -7.62 -23.63 7.31
CA LEU A 438 -8.58 -23.06 8.26
C LEU A 438 -9.44 -22.01 7.57
N SER A 439 -10.75 -22.10 7.78
CA SER A 439 -11.69 -21.18 7.16
C SER A 439 -11.63 -19.82 7.85
N ILE A 440 -11.47 -18.77 7.04
CA ILE A 440 -11.61 -17.37 7.45
C ILE A 440 -12.89 -16.74 6.89
N MET A 441 -13.61 -17.47 6.05
CA MET A 441 -14.77 -17.00 5.28
C MET A 441 -16.04 -17.63 5.85
N SER A 442 -17.10 -16.84 5.96
CA SER A 442 -18.43 -17.36 6.34
C SER A 442 -19.09 -18.11 5.17
N ALA A 443 -20.08 -18.96 5.47
CA ALA A 443 -20.84 -19.65 4.41
C ALA A 443 -21.61 -18.68 3.49
N GLU A 444 -22.00 -17.51 4.00
CA GLU A 444 -22.66 -16.45 3.23
C GLU A 444 -21.68 -15.78 2.26
N GLU A 445 -20.51 -15.37 2.76
CA GLU A 445 -19.48 -14.75 1.92
C GLU A 445 -19.01 -15.74 0.83
N ARG A 446 -18.93 -17.04 1.13
CA ARG A 446 -18.64 -18.06 0.12
C ARG A 446 -19.67 -18.11 -1.00
N ARG A 447 -20.97 -18.03 -0.67
CA ARG A 447 -22.04 -17.97 -1.67
C ARG A 447 -21.92 -16.72 -2.52
N GLN A 448 -21.53 -15.60 -1.92
CA GLN A 448 -21.34 -14.35 -2.62
C GLN A 448 -20.19 -14.41 -3.63
N VAL A 449 -18.98 -14.80 -3.19
CA VAL A 449 -17.77 -14.77 -4.05
C VAL A 449 -17.74 -15.88 -5.11
N VAL A 450 -18.28 -17.06 -4.81
CA VAL A 450 -18.32 -18.18 -5.77
C VAL A 450 -19.57 -18.13 -6.64
N GLY A 451 -20.72 -17.76 -6.07
CA GLY A 451 -22.01 -17.78 -6.73
C GLY A 451 -22.42 -16.39 -7.25
N GLU A 452 -22.91 -15.53 -6.36
CA GLU A 452 -23.67 -14.32 -6.71
C GLU A 452 -22.91 -13.36 -7.64
N TRP A 453 -21.64 -13.06 -7.34
CA TRP A 453 -20.83 -12.16 -8.17
C TRP A 453 -20.47 -12.75 -9.55
N ASN A 454 -20.70 -14.04 -9.73
CA ASN A 454 -20.44 -14.78 -10.97
C ASN A 454 -21.72 -15.14 -11.75
N GLN A 455 -22.89 -14.73 -11.28
CA GLN A 455 -24.17 -14.89 -12.00
C GLN A 455 -24.30 -13.88 -13.15
N THR A 456 -23.44 -14.01 -14.15
CA THR A 456 -23.36 -13.10 -15.31
C THR A 456 -24.00 -13.66 -16.58
N GLY A 457 -24.75 -14.76 -16.47
CA GLY A 457 -25.37 -15.43 -17.61
C GLY A 457 -26.35 -14.52 -18.33
N GLU A 458 -26.11 -14.28 -19.62
CA GLU A 458 -27.00 -13.49 -20.48
C GLU A 458 -27.13 -14.10 -21.87
N ASP A 459 -28.34 -14.01 -22.45
CA ASP A 459 -28.58 -14.44 -23.82
C ASP A 459 -27.87 -13.55 -24.84
N TYR A 460 -27.30 -14.19 -25.85
CA TYR A 460 -26.61 -13.55 -26.97
C TYR A 460 -26.68 -14.48 -28.21
N PRO A 461 -26.40 -13.99 -29.44
CA PRO A 461 -26.52 -14.80 -30.64
C PRO A 461 -25.36 -15.81 -30.79
N ARG A 462 -25.32 -16.80 -29.89
CA ARG A 462 -24.24 -17.77 -29.70
C ARG A 462 -23.88 -18.61 -30.93
N ALA A 463 -24.85 -18.84 -31.81
CA ALA A 463 -24.67 -19.63 -33.02
C ALA A 463 -24.02 -18.85 -34.17
N LEU A 464 -23.99 -17.51 -34.11
CA LEU A 464 -23.45 -16.70 -35.20
C LEU A 464 -21.92 -16.74 -35.22
N THR A 465 -21.38 -16.80 -36.42
CA THR A 465 -19.98 -16.47 -36.72
C THR A 465 -19.81 -14.99 -37.05
N ILE A 466 -18.56 -14.53 -37.12
CA ILE A 466 -18.23 -13.12 -37.40
C ILE A 466 -18.67 -12.76 -38.83
N GLN A 467 -18.41 -13.64 -39.79
CA GLN A 467 -18.76 -13.46 -41.19
C GLN A 467 -20.28 -13.47 -41.41
N GLU A 468 -21.03 -14.34 -40.74
CA GLU A 468 -22.50 -14.36 -40.84
C GLU A 468 -23.11 -13.10 -40.23
N ALA A 469 -22.61 -12.65 -39.08
CA ALA A 469 -23.06 -11.39 -38.47
C ALA A 469 -22.75 -10.19 -39.39
N PHE A 470 -21.61 -10.22 -40.09
CA PHE A 470 -21.26 -9.18 -41.06
C PHE A 470 -22.19 -9.19 -42.26
N GLU A 471 -22.47 -10.36 -42.84
CA GLU A 471 -23.39 -10.53 -43.97
C GLU A 471 -24.81 -10.06 -43.62
N GLN A 472 -25.31 -10.39 -42.42
CA GLN A 472 -26.59 -9.87 -41.93
C GLN A 472 -26.60 -8.34 -41.83
N GLN A 473 -25.49 -7.71 -41.42
CA GLN A 473 -25.39 -6.26 -41.38
C GLN A 473 -25.33 -5.64 -42.79
N VAL A 474 -24.68 -6.31 -43.74
CA VAL A 474 -24.65 -5.88 -45.16
C VAL A 474 -26.06 -5.87 -45.74
N GLU A 475 -26.86 -6.89 -45.46
CA GLU A 475 -28.26 -6.94 -45.90
C GLU A 475 -29.12 -5.82 -45.29
N ARG A 476 -28.85 -5.44 -44.03
CA ARG A 476 -29.58 -4.37 -43.33
C ARG A 476 -29.27 -2.97 -43.86
N THR A 477 -27.99 -2.66 -44.11
CA THR A 477 -27.55 -1.31 -44.46
C THR A 477 -26.46 -1.31 -45.55
N PRO A 478 -26.75 -1.76 -46.78
CA PRO A 478 -25.73 -2.00 -47.81
C PRO A 478 -24.98 -0.73 -48.23
N GLN A 479 -25.67 0.41 -48.27
CA GLN A 479 -25.12 1.70 -48.69
C GLN A 479 -24.50 2.50 -47.53
N ALA A 480 -24.61 2.04 -46.28
CA ALA A 480 -24.00 2.73 -45.15
C ALA A 480 -22.48 2.61 -45.20
N SER A 481 -21.78 3.60 -44.65
CA SER A 481 -20.32 3.60 -44.53
C SER A 481 -19.89 2.54 -43.50
N ALA A 482 -19.04 1.60 -43.92
CA ALA A 482 -18.47 0.57 -43.06
C ALA A 482 -17.06 0.93 -42.57
N LEU A 483 -16.23 1.49 -43.45
CA LEU A 483 -14.84 1.86 -43.15
C LEU A 483 -14.50 3.23 -43.75
N ILE A 484 -13.60 3.94 -43.07
CA ILE A 484 -13.03 5.19 -43.51
C ILE A 484 -11.51 5.05 -43.50
N HIS A 485 -10.85 5.26 -44.63
CA HIS A 485 -9.39 5.14 -44.74
C HIS A 485 -8.85 6.16 -45.75
N ALA A 486 -7.89 6.99 -45.33
CA ALA A 486 -7.30 8.07 -46.14
C ALA A 486 -8.36 8.98 -46.81
N GLY A 487 -9.40 9.35 -46.06
CA GLY A 487 -10.51 10.20 -46.54
C GLY A 487 -11.50 9.53 -47.49
N LYS A 488 -11.30 8.27 -47.87
CA LYS A 488 -12.25 7.48 -48.67
C LYS A 488 -13.17 6.67 -47.75
N ARG A 489 -14.40 6.46 -48.20
CA ARG A 489 -15.43 5.67 -47.48
C ARG A 489 -15.77 4.43 -48.29
N TRP A 490 -15.79 3.28 -47.63
CA TRP A 490 -16.26 2.02 -48.19
C TRP A 490 -17.64 1.74 -47.64
N SER A 491 -18.60 1.43 -48.52
CA SER A 491 -19.91 0.94 -48.09
C SER A 491 -19.84 -0.53 -47.63
N TYR A 492 -20.84 -0.98 -46.87
CA TYR A 492 -20.98 -2.39 -46.52
C TYR A 492 -21.02 -3.31 -47.74
N GLU A 493 -21.75 -2.91 -48.79
CA GLU A 493 -21.86 -3.66 -50.05
C GLU A 493 -20.49 -3.76 -50.77
N GLN A 494 -19.76 -2.65 -50.86
CA GLN A 494 -18.42 -2.63 -51.49
C GLN A 494 -17.45 -3.53 -50.74
N LEU A 495 -17.39 -3.38 -49.41
CA LEU A 495 -16.51 -4.17 -48.56
C LEU A 495 -16.84 -5.67 -48.63
N ASN A 496 -18.11 -6.03 -48.60
CA ASN A 496 -18.55 -7.41 -48.74
C ASN A 496 -18.22 -7.99 -50.12
N GLY A 497 -18.44 -7.22 -51.19
CA GLY A 497 -18.10 -7.62 -52.55
C GLY A 497 -16.61 -7.89 -52.73
N ASP A 498 -15.74 -7.04 -52.16
CA ASP A 498 -14.29 -7.26 -52.18
C ASP A 498 -13.88 -8.49 -51.35
N ALA A 499 -14.46 -8.67 -50.16
CA ALA A 499 -14.17 -9.84 -49.32
C ALA A 499 -14.65 -11.15 -49.97
N ASN A 500 -15.81 -11.14 -50.63
CA ASN A 500 -16.35 -12.30 -51.36
C ASN A 500 -15.46 -12.68 -52.55
N ARG A 501 -15.01 -11.69 -53.34
CA ARG A 501 -14.07 -11.90 -54.45
C ARG A 501 -12.77 -12.52 -53.97
N LEU A 502 -12.16 -11.93 -52.95
CA LEU A 502 -10.91 -12.44 -52.39
C LEU A 502 -11.10 -13.84 -51.77
N GLY A 503 -12.18 -14.07 -51.03
CA GLY A 503 -12.48 -15.37 -50.43
C GLY A 503 -12.73 -16.47 -51.46
N GLY A 504 -13.48 -16.17 -52.54
CA GLY A 504 -13.66 -17.09 -53.66
C GLY A 504 -12.33 -17.45 -54.34
N TRP A 505 -11.45 -16.46 -54.49
CA TRP A 505 -10.10 -16.71 -54.98
C TRP A 505 -9.25 -17.55 -54.02
N LEU A 506 -9.33 -17.30 -52.70
CA LEU A 506 -8.66 -18.14 -51.69
C LEU A 506 -9.12 -19.60 -51.76
N ILE A 507 -10.41 -19.85 -51.97
CA ILE A 507 -10.95 -21.20 -52.19
C ILE A 507 -10.32 -21.84 -53.44
N GLN A 508 -10.20 -21.11 -54.54
CA GLN A 508 -9.50 -21.60 -55.74
C GLN A 508 -8.01 -21.90 -55.47
N GLN A 509 -7.40 -21.21 -54.49
CA GLN A 509 -6.03 -21.49 -54.04
C GLN A 509 -5.94 -22.67 -53.06
N GLY A 510 -7.05 -23.33 -52.73
CA GLY A 510 -7.11 -24.49 -51.82
C GLY A 510 -7.31 -24.13 -50.34
N ILE A 511 -7.70 -22.89 -50.04
CA ILE A 511 -7.99 -22.46 -48.66
C ILE A 511 -9.45 -22.74 -48.33
N GLY A 512 -9.70 -23.37 -47.19
CA GLY A 512 -11.03 -23.62 -46.67
C GLY A 512 -11.02 -23.86 -45.16
N GLN A 513 -11.99 -24.65 -44.68
CA GLN A 513 -12.05 -25.08 -43.29
C GLN A 513 -10.72 -25.76 -42.88
N ASP A 514 -10.31 -25.58 -41.62
CA ASP A 514 -9.05 -26.06 -41.03
C ASP A 514 -7.75 -25.41 -41.54
N CYS A 515 -7.82 -24.56 -42.58
CA CYS A 515 -6.68 -23.78 -43.05
C CYS A 515 -6.42 -22.56 -42.15
N ARG A 516 -5.15 -22.16 -42.06
CA ARG A 516 -4.72 -20.91 -41.42
C ARG A 516 -4.08 -20.00 -42.46
N VAL A 517 -4.52 -18.75 -42.52
CA VAL A 517 -4.04 -17.74 -43.48
C VAL A 517 -3.26 -16.66 -42.72
N GLY A 518 -1.99 -16.49 -43.07
CA GLY A 518 -1.18 -15.39 -42.54
C GLY A 518 -1.59 -14.06 -43.16
N ILE A 519 -1.82 -13.04 -42.34
CA ILE A 519 -2.15 -11.69 -42.79
C ILE A 519 -0.97 -10.77 -42.45
N CYS A 520 -0.14 -10.47 -43.45
CA CYS A 520 1.03 -9.60 -43.32
C CYS A 520 0.80 -8.31 -44.11
N LEU A 521 -0.02 -7.42 -43.54
CA LEU A 521 -0.44 -6.16 -44.16
C LEU A 521 -0.31 -5.01 -43.15
N GLU A 522 -0.07 -3.81 -43.67
CA GLU A 522 -0.21 -2.57 -42.90
C GLU A 522 -1.70 -2.15 -42.83
N ARG A 523 -2.07 -1.44 -41.76
CA ARG A 523 -3.45 -1.00 -41.50
C ARG A 523 -4.03 -0.26 -42.70
N SER A 524 -5.06 -0.85 -43.30
CA SER A 524 -5.70 -0.36 -44.53
C SER A 524 -7.05 -1.04 -44.73
N ALA A 525 -7.86 -0.55 -45.68
CA ALA A 525 -9.10 -1.23 -46.07
C ALA A 525 -8.85 -2.67 -46.56
N ASP A 526 -7.74 -2.90 -47.27
CA ASP A 526 -7.33 -4.22 -47.75
C ASP A 526 -7.11 -5.21 -46.59
N THR A 527 -6.63 -4.75 -45.44
CA THR A 527 -6.51 -5.59 -44.24
C THR A 527 -7.87 -6.13 -43.82
N VAL A 528 -8.90 -5.29 -43.74
CA VAL A 528 -10.24 -5.71 -43.31
C VAL A 528 -10.86 -6.65 -44.36
N VAL A 529 -10.64 -6.37 -45.65
CA VAL A 529 -11.02 -7.28 -46.75
C VAL A 529 -10.37 -8.65 -46.60
N ALA A 530 -9.06 -8.71 -46.32
CA ALA A 530 -8.33 -9.97 -46.16
C ALA A 530 -8.79 -10.79 -44.95
N LEU A 531 -9.08 -10.12 -43.83
CA LEU A 531 -9.62 -10.76 -42.63
C LEU A 531 -11.01 -11.35 -42.91
N LEU A 532 -11.94 -10.57 -43.45
CA LEU A 532 -13.29 -11.01 -43.80
C LEU A 532 -13.27 -12.13 -44.84
N ALA A 533 -12.46 -12.00 -45.89
CA ALA A 533 -12.29 -13.02 -46.92
C ALA A 533 -11.83 -14.35 -46.33
N THR A 534 -10.83 -14.32 -45.44
CA THR A 534 -10.34 -15.51 -44.74
C THR A 534 -11.47 -16.17 -43.95
N LEU A 535 -12.18 -15.42 -43.11
CA LEU A 535 -13.28 -15.95 -42.29
C LEU A 535 -14.44 -16.50 -43.15
N LYS A 536 -14.75 -15.87 -44.29
CA LYS A 536 -15.76 -16.34 -45.25
C LYS A 536 -15.42 -17.66 -45.93
N THR A 537 -14.15 -18.06 -45.95
CA THR A 537 -13.74 -19.41 -46.41
C THR A 537 -13.87 -20.47 -45.32
N GLY A 538 -14.23 -20.09 -44.09
CA GLY A 538 -14.18 -20.95 -42.90
C GLY A 538 -12.77 -21.14 -42.34
N ALA A 539 -11.77 -20.43 -42.88
CA ALA A 539 -10.38 -20.47 -42.42
C ALA A 539 -10.13 -19.53 -41.23
N THR A 540 -9.05 -19.81 -40.51
CA THR A 540 -8.56 -18.98 -39.39
C THR A 540 -7.53 -17.98 -39.88
N TYR A 541 -7.62 -16.72 -39.46
CA TYR A 541 -6.56 -15.75 -39.77
C TYR A 541 -5.46 -15.72 -38.69
N VAL A 542 -4.23 -15.46 -39.10
CA VAL A 542 -3.05 -15.33 -38.23
C VAL A 542 -2.35 -14.02 -38.56
N PRO A 543 -2.45 -12.99 -37.72
CA PRO A 543 -1.77 -11.72 -37.95
C PRO A 543 -0.25 -11.87 -37.90
N LEU A 544 0.43 -11.30 -38.88
CA LEU A 544 1.89 -11.26 -38.99
C LEU A 544 2.31 -9.79 -39.08
N ASP A 545 2.98 -9.28 -38.05
CA ASP A 545 3.44 -7.89 -38.04
C ASP A 545 4.66 -7.72 -38.98
N PRO A 546 4.56 -6.92 -40.05
CA PRO A 546 5.68 -6.69 -40.97
C PRO A 546 6.90 -6.02 -40.32
N ALA A 547 6.78 -5.46 -39.12
CA ALA A 547 7.88 -4.90 -38.34
C ALA A 547 8.67 -5.96 -37.55
N PHE A 548 8.17 -7.20 -37.45
CA PHE A 548 8.90 -8.26 -36.75
C PHE A 548 10.14 -8.73 -37.53
N PRO A 549 11.21 -9.15 -36.83
CA PRO A 549 12.36 -9.78 -37.46
C PRO A 549 11.95 -11.01 -38.29
N VAL A 550 12.62 -11.23 -39.42
CA VAL A 550 12.35 -12.34 -40.35
C VAL A 550 12.30 -13.69 -39.65
N GLU A 551 13.17 -13.90 -38.66
CA GLU A 551 13.25 -15.16 -37.91
C GLU A 551 12.03 -15.39 -37.02
N ARG A 552 11.46 -14.32 -36.46
CA ARG A 552 10.22 -14.38 -35.67
C ARG A 552 9.03 -14.67 -36.57
N LEU A 553 8.96 -14.04 -37.74
CA LEU A 553 7.94 -14.32 -38.76
C LEU A 553 8.03 -15.76 -39.24
N ARG A 554 9.22 -16.27 -39.55
CA ARG A 554 9.45 -17.67 -39.95
C ARG A 554 8.90 -18.63 -38.90
N PHE A 555 9.26 -18.42 -37.63
CA PHE A 555 8.75 -19.24 -36.53
C PHE A 555 7.22 -19.24 -36.47
N MET A 556 6.58 -18.07 -36.50
CA MET A 556 5.11 -17.97 -36.44
C MET A 556 4.42 -18.66 -37.62
N MET A 557 5.02 -18.55 -38.81
CA MET A 557 4.50 -19.16 -40.05
C MET A 557 4.61 -20.69 -40.03
N GLU A 558 5.73 -21.22 -39.51
CA GLU A 558 5.98 -22.65 -39.34
C GLU A 558 5.11 -23.25 -38.22
N ASP A 559 5.10 -22.63 -37.02
CA ASP A 559 4.31 -23.09 -35.87
C ASP A 559 2.80 -23.06 -36.18
N ALA A 560 2.33 -22.05 -36.91
CA ALA A 560 0.94 -22.00 -37.35
C ALA A 560 0.62 -22.90 -38.54
N ALA A 561 1.61 -23.52 -39.19
CA ALA A 561 1.43 -24.32 -40.41
C ALA A 561 0.48 -23.63 -41.42
N LEU A 562 0.84 -22.41 -41.83
CA LEU A 562 -0.01 -21.58 -42.68
C LEU A 562 -0.21 -22.20 -44.08
N GLY A 563 -1.43 -22.12 -44.60
CA GLY A 563 -1.73 -22.53 -45.99
C GLY A 563 -1.25 -21.50 -47.01
N CYS A 564 -1.35 -20.21 -46.67
CA CYS A 564 -0.79 -19.11 -47.45
C CYS A 564 -0.57 -17.87 -46.59
N VAL A 565 0.13 -16.88 -47.13
CA VAL A 565 0.29 -15.53 -46.55
C VAL A 565 -0.22 -14.49 -47.54
N ILE A 566 -1.14 -13.64 -47.11
CA ILE A 566 -1.64 -12.48 -47.84
C ILE A 566 -0.78 -11.26 -47.48
N THR A 567 -0.28 -10.55 -48.49
CA THR A 567 0.57 -9.37 -48.30
C THR A 567 0.45 -8.37 -49.47
N HIS A 568 1.11 -7.21 -49.33
CA HIS A 568 1.32 -6.25 -50.43
C HIS A 568 2.70 -6.44 -51.06
N ALA A 569 2.87 -6.01 -52.31
CA ALA A 569 4.11 -6.18 -53.06
C ALA A 569 5.31 -5.55 -52.34
N SER A 570 5.10 -4.39 -51.69
CA SER A 570 6.11 -3.65 -50.91
C SER A 570 6.62 -4.39 -49.66
N LEU A 571 5.84 -5.33 -49.13
CA LEU A 571 6.17 -6.08 -47.91
C LEU A 571 6.73 -7.48 -48.21
N ARG A 572 6.69 -7.92 -49.48
CA ARG A 572 7.08 -9.27 -49.88
C ARG A 572 8.51 -9.62 -49.48
N ASP A 573 9.44 -8.69 -49.60
CA ASP A 573 10.86 -8.92 -49.27
C ASP A 573 11.14 -8.99 -47.76
N LYS A 574 10.19 -8.56 -46.91
CA LYS A 574 10.28 -8.71 -45.45
C LYS A 574 9.89 -10.11 -44.97
N LEU A 575 9.25 -10.91 -45.82
CA LEU A 575 8.82 -12.27 -45.48
C LEU A 575 9.95 -13.29 -45.74
N PRO A 576 10.05 -14.36 -44.93
CA PRO A 576 11.01 -15.42 -45.16
C PRO A 576 10.74 -16.15 -46.48
N ARG A 577 11.78 -16.29 -47.31
CA ARG A 577 11.70 -16.98 -48.60
C ARG A 577 11.43 -18.48 -48.43
N ASN A 578 10.64 -19.04 -49.35
CA ASN A 578 10.37 -20.49 -49.48
C ASN A 578 9.61 -21.17 -48.33
N THR A 579 8.97 -20.39 -47.45
CA THR A 579 8.27 -20.95 -46.28
C THR A 579 6.84 -21.38 -46.63
N GLN A 580 6.06 -20.54 -47.32
CA GLN A 580 4.68 -20.82 -47.75
C GLN A 580 4.31 -20.05 -49.04
N LYS A 581 3.14 -20.34 -49.61
CA LYS A 581 2.58 -19.61 -50.76
C LYS A 581 2.25 -18.17 -50.37
N ILE A 582 2.89 -17.19 -51.03
CA ILE A 582 2.66 -15.76 -50.82
C ILE A 582 1.68 -15.25 -51.88
N LEU A 583 0.58 -14.64 -51.43
CA LEU A 583 -0.48 -14.07 -52.23
C LEU A 583 -0.41 -12.54 -52.12
N VAL A 584 -0.15 -11.87 -53.25
CA VAL A 584 0.05 -10.42 -53.30
C VAL A 584 -1.26 -9.73 -53.72
N MET A 585 -1.85 -8.91 -52.84
CA MET A 585 -3.19 -8.31 -53.06
C MET A 585 -3.22 -7.21 -54.12
N ASP A 586 -2.16 -6.41 -54.21
CA ASP A 586 -1.99 -5.23 -55.07
C ASP A 586 -1.27 -5.55 -56.39
N GLY A 587 -0.98 -6.82 -56.66
CA GLY A 587 -0.35 -7.29 -57.90
C GLY A 587 -1.35 -7.56 -59.03
N GLU A 588 -0.83 -7.98 -60.19
CA GLU A 588 -1.64 -8.34 -61.38
C GLU A 588 -2.53 -9.59 -61.20
N GLY A 589 -2.50 -10.21 -60.02
CA GLY A 589 -3.16 -11.47 -59.68
C GLY A 589 -4.67 -11.35 -59.48
N GLY A 590 -5.43 -11.27 -60.56
CA GLY A 590 -6.71 -11.95 -60.84
C GLY A 590 -7.92 -11.89 -59.89
N TRP A 591 -7.80 -11.66 -58.58
CA TRP A 591 -8.91 -11.81 -57.62
C TRP A 591 -10.01 -10.75 -57.79
N ARG A 592 -9.71 -9.63 -58.46
CA ARG A 592 -10.69 -8.59 -58.79
C ARG A 592 -11.63 -8.97 -59.96
N ARG A 593 -11.56 -10.20 -60.49
CA ARG A 593 -12.43 -10.68 -61.58
C ARG A 593 -13.49 -11.67 -61.07
N GLU A 594 -14.75 -11.36 -61.36
CA GLU A 594 -15.99 -12.17 -61.18
C GLU A 594 -16.41 -12.55 -59.75
N GLY A 595 -17.74 -12.52 -59.50
CA GLY A 595 -18.42 -12.99 -58.29
C GLY A 595 -18.47 -11.98 -57.12
N SER A 596 -19.67 -11.52 -56.73
CA SER A 596 -19.88 -10.66 -55.54
C SER A 596 -20.85 -11.26 -54.51
N GLY A 597 -21.46 -12.42 -54.79
CA GLY A 597 -22.35 -13.11 -53.86
C GLY A 597 -21.60 -13.74 -52.69
N ASN A 598 -22.29 -13.91 -51.56
CA ASN A 598 -21.73 -14.59 -50.39
C ASN A 598 -21.37 -16.05 -50.74
N LEU A 599 -20.28 -16.55 -50.16
CA LEU A 599 -19.66 -17.83 -50.54
C LEU A 599 -20.48 -19.06 -50.09
N GLY A 600 -21.41 -18.90 -49.14
CA GLY A 600 -22.27 -19.99 -48.66
C GLY A 600 -21.55 -21.08 -47.86
N VAL A 601 -20.34 -20.81 -47.34
CA VAL A 601 -19.58 -21.75 -46.52
C VAL A 601 -20.14 -21.76 -45.10
N SER A 602 -20.61 -22.93 -44.62
CA SER A 602 -21.09 -23.09 -43.24
C SER A 602 -19.93 -23.33 -42.28
N THR A 603 -19.87 -22.57 -41.18
CA THR A 603 -18.83 -22.67 -40.14
C THR A 603 -19.49 -22.68 -38.77
N SER A 604 -19.05 -23.52 -37.84
CA SER A 604 -19.56 -23.50 -36.46
C SER A 604 -18.98 -22.31 -35.69
N SER A 605 -19.79 -21.64 -34.86
CA SER A 605 -19.30 -20.57 -33.97
C SER A 605 -18.27 -21.05 -32.93
N SER A 606 -18.19 -22.36 -32.68
CA SER A 606 -17.17 -22.94 -31.82
C SER A 606 -15.79 -23.09 -32.48
N GLU A 607 -15.69 -22.85 -33.80
CA GLU A 607 -14.42 -22.88 -34.52
C GLU A 607 -13.53 -21.67 -34.23
N VAL A 608 -12.23 -21.87 -34.47
CA VAL A 608 -11.19 -20.86 -34.26
C VAL A 608 -11.29 -19.81 -35.36
N ALA A 609 -11.57 -18.57 -34.97
CA ALA A 609 -11.62 -17.43 -35.89
C ALA A 609 -10.21 -16.87 -36.13
N TYR A 610 -9.37 -16.85 -35.09
CA TYR A 610 -8.05 -16.22 -35.13
C TYR A 610 -7.02 -16.91 -34.25
N VAL A 611 -5.73 -16.76 -34.62
CA VAL A 611 -4.60 -17.08 -33.74
C VAL A 611 -3.77 -15.83 -33.49
N ILE A 612 -3.73 -15.38 -32.25
CA ILE A 612 -2.89 -14.24 -31.82
C ILE A 612 -1.67 -14.78 -31.08
N TYR A 613 -0.47 -14.47 -31.57
CA TYR A 613 0.77 -14.84 -30.89
C TYR A 613 1.11 -13.87 -29.75
N THR A 614 1.48 -14.43 -28.60
CA THR A 614 1.96 -13.70 -27.42
C THR A 614 3.38 -14.14 -27.06
N SER A 615 4.09 -13.36 -26.24
CA SER A 615 5.40 -13.74 -25.68
C SER A 615 5.29 -15.02 -24.83
N GLY A 616 6.36 -15.81 -24.79
CA GLY A 616 6.36 -17.10 -24.09
C GLY A 616 7.54 -17.24 -23.14
N SER A 617 7.27 -17.75 -21.93
CA SER A 617 8.26 -17.94 -20.86
C SER A 617 9.41 -18.87 -21.23
N THR A 618 9.22 -19.75 -22.22
CA THR A 618 10.24 -20.67 -22.74
C THR A 618 11.16 -20.05 -23.80
N GLY A 619 10.97 -18.75 -24.11
CA GLY A 619 11.74 -18.02 -25.11
C GLY A 619 11.21 -18.10 -26.53
N HIS A 620 10.05 -18.74 -26.75
CA HIS A 620 9.36 -18.81 -28.04
C HIS A 620 7.93 -18.27 -27.94
N PRO A 621 7.42 -17.53 -28.94
CA PRO A 621 6.04 -17.06 -28.97
C PRO A 621 5.02 -18.22 -28.90
N LYS A 622 3.85 -17.97 -28.30
CA LYS A 622 2.74 -18.94 -28.20
C LYS A 622 1.48 -18.40 -28.88
N GLY A 623 0.88 -19.18 -29.77
CA GLY A 623 -0.34 -18.82 -30.49
C GLY A 623 -1.60 -19.12 -29.67
N VAL A 624 -2.43 -18.12 -29.37
CA VAL A 624 -3.70 -18.27 -28.65
C VAL A 624 -4.85 -18.42 -29.63
N GLN A 625 -5.62 -19.49 -29.50
CA GLN A 625 -6.71 -19.85 -30.44
C GLN A 625 -8.06 -19.29 -29.98
N GLY A 626 -8.46 -18.13 -30.51
CA GLY A 626 -9.75 -17.49 -30.20
C GLY A 626 -10.88 -17.98 -31.10
N THR A 627 -12.08 -18.16 -30.54
CA THR A 627 -13.24 -18.69 -31.27
C THR A 627 -14.20 -17.59 -31.69
N HIS A 628 -15.02 -17.85 -32.72
CA HIS A 628 -16.08 -16.93 -33.13
C HIS A 628 -17.05 -16.64 -31.98
N ARG A 629 -17.51 -17.68 -31.28
CA ARG A 629 -18.46 -17.59 -30.17
C ARG A 629 -17.94 -16.68 -29.05
N ALA A 630 -16.68 -16.83 -28.67
CA ALA A 630 -16.08 -16.00 -27.63
C ALA A 630 -16.04 -14.51 -28.03
N ALA A 631 -15.67 -14.22 -29.28
CA ALA A 631 -15.68 -12.86 -29.81
C ALA A 631 -17.10 -12.26 -29.86
N ILE A 632 -18.09 -13.01 -30.37
CA ILE A 632 -19.48 -12.55 -30.45
C ILE A 632 -20.06 -12.30 -29.04
N ASN A 633 -19.74 -13.13 -28.04
CA ASN A 633 -20.13 -12.87 -26.64
C ASN A 633 -19.60 -11.51 -26.15
N ARG A 634 -18.29 -11.28 -26.33
CA ARG A 634 -17.61 -10.04 -25.93
C ARG A 634 -18.21 -8.81 -26.63
N PHE A 635 -18.59 -8.92 -27.90
CA PHE A 635 -19.20 -7.82 -28.65
C PHE A 635 -20.63 -7.55 -28.20
N ALA A 636 -21.44 -8.60 -28.04
CA ALA A 636 -22.82 -8.50 -27.58
C ALA A 636 -22.92 -7.81 -26.22
N TRP A 637 -22.03 -8.15 -25.28
CA TRP A 637 -21.93 -7.45 -24.00
C TRP A 637 -21.70 -5.95 -24.19
N MET A 638 -20.72 -5.55 -25.02
CA MET A 638 -20.36 -4.14 -25.22
C MET A 638 -21.48 -3.37 -25.90
N TRP A 639 -22.13 -3.96 -26.91
CA TRP A 639 -23.28 -3.34 -27.58
C TRP A 639 -24.46 -3.14 -26.64
N LYS A 640 -24.68 -4.07 -25.71
CA LYS A 640 -25.77 -3.95 -24.73
C LYS A 640 -25.44 -2.93 -23.64
N LYS A 641 -24.22 -2.99 -23.09
CA LYS A 641 -23.79 -2.14 -21.97
C LYS A 641 -23.52 -0.69 -22.42
N TYR A 642 -22.96 -0.52 -23.60
CA TYR A 642 -22.60 0.76 -24.20
C TYR A 642 -23.17 0.86 -25.63
N PRO A 643 -24.50 0.99 -25.79
CA PRO A 643 -25.15 0.96 -27.10
C PRO A 643 -24.68 2.08 -28.00
N PHE A 644 -24.52 1.77 -29.29
CA PHE A 644 -24.17 2.78 -30.28
C PHE A 644 -25.32 3.75 -30.53
N GLN A 645 -25.00 5.02 -30.73
CA GLN A 645 -25.95 6.07 -31.10
C GLN A 645 -25.84 6.39 -32.60
N PRO A 646 -26.90 6.94 -33.23
CA PRO A 646 -26.82 7.39 -34.62
C PRO A 646 -25.69 8.40 -34.81
N GLY A 647 -24.88 8.19 -35.85
CA GLY A 647 -23.76 9.07 -36.20
C GLY A 647 -22.44 8.79 -35.47
N GLU A 648 -22.37 7.74 -34.64
CA GLU A 648 -21.10 7.35 -34.02
C GLU A 648 -20.07 6.81 -35.02
N VAL A 649 -18.79 7.04 -34.70
CA VAL A 649 -17.64 6.64 -35.51
C VAL A 649 -16.57 6.09 -34.57
N CYS A 650 -16.07 4.88 -34.85
CA CYS A 650 -15.04 4.25 -34.03
C CYS A 650 -13.63 4.44 -34.61
N CYS A 651 -12.64 4.26 -33.74
CA CYS A 651 -11.23 4.28 -34.11
C CYS A 651 -10.68 2.86 -34.27
N GLN A 652 -10.05 2.57 -35.41
CA GLN A 652 -9.17 1.42 -35.60
C GLN A 652 -7.72 1.91 -35.64
N LYS A 653 -6.98 1.62 -34.57
CA LYS A 653 -5.58 2.04 -34.44
C LYS A 653 -4.64 0.98 -33.88
N THR A 654 -5.18 -0.07 -33.27
CA THR A 654 -4.39 -1.09 -32.61
C THR A 654 -3.83 -2.06 -33.65
N ASN A 655 -2.57 -2.44 -33.47
CA ASN A 655 -1.88 -3.38 -34.36
C ASN A 655 -2.58 -4.75 -34.31
N LEU A 656 -2.70 -5.40 -35.47
CA LEU A 656 -3.44 -6.67 -35.64
C LEU A 656 -2.91 -7.82 -34.78
N GLY A 657 -1.64 -7.75 -34.36
CA GLY A 657 -1.05 -8.72 -33.44
C GLY A 657 -1.58 -8.63 -32.01
N PHE A 658 -2.42 -7.64 -31.69
CA PHE A 658 -3.02 -7.47 -30.37
C PHE A 658 -4.52 -7.73 -30.42
N VAL A 659 -5.03 -8.41 -29.38
CA VAL A 659 -6.42 -8.88 -29.34
C VAL A 659 -7.44 -7.73 -29.35
N ASP A 660 -7.09 -6.53 -28.89
CA ASP A 660 -7.97 -5.36 -28.91
C ASP A 660 -8.34 -4.89 -30.33
N SER A 661 -7.48 -5.16 -31.32
CA SER A 661 -7.79 -4.84 -32.73
C SER A 661 -9.03 -5.57 -33.23
N ILE A 662 -9.35 -6.71 -32.63
CA ILE A 662 -10.50 -7.55 -32.98
C ILE A 662 -11.80 -6.80 -32.66
N TRP A 663 -11.86 -6.13 -31.51
CA TRP A 663 -12.98 -5.24 -31.18
C TRP A 663 -13.00 -4.00 -32.06
N GLU A 664 -11.86 -3.34 -32.25
CA GLU A 664 -11.80 -2.12 -33.07
C GLU A 664 -12.24 -2.34 -34.53
N ILE A 665 -12.04 -3.55 -35.07
CA ILE A 665 -12.47 -3.92 -36.42
C ILE A 665 -13.91 -4.45 -36.41
N PHE A 666 -14.17 -5.57 -35.71
CA PHE A 666 -15.44 -6.28 -35.86
C PHE A 666 -16.55 -5.76 -34.95
N GLY A 667 -16.21 -5.21 -33.78
CA GLY A 667 -17.20 -4.66 -32.84
C GLY A 667 -18.14 -3.63 -33.49
N PRO A 668 -17.63 -2.51 -34.05
CA PRO A 668 -18.46 -1.54 -34.74
C PRO A 668 -18.97 -2.04 -36.09
N LEU A 669 -18.14 -2.78 -36.85
CA LEU A 669 -18.50 -3.26 -38.18
C LEU A 669 -19.74 -4.17 -38.16
N LEU A 670 -19.85 -5.08 -37.20
CA LEU A 670 -21.01 -5.97 -37.07
C LEU A 670 -22.26 -5.26 -36.53
N ALA A 671 -22.12 -4.05 -35.97
CA ALA A 671 -23.21 -3.24 -35.43
C ALA A 671 -23.70 -2.13 -36.38
N GLY A 672 -23.16 -2.04 -37.60
CA GLY A 672 -23.54 -0.99 -38.56
C GLY A 672 -22.81 0.34 -38.37
N VAL A 673 -21.71 0.36 -37.61
CA VAL A 673 -20.99 1.58 -37.22
C VAL A 673 -19.67 1.68 -37.99
N PRO A 674 -19.38 2.82 -38.65
CA PRO A 674 -18.12 3.00 -39.38
C PRO A 674 -16.92 3.07 -38.44
N SER A 675 -15.79 2.54 -38.90
CA SER A 675 -14.49 2.71 -38.24
C SER A 675 -13.48 3.44 -39.12
N VAL A 676 -12.76 4.37 -38.51
CA VAL A 676 -11.67 5.12 -39.13
C VAL A 676 -10.37 4.37 -38.91
N ILE A 677 -9.71 3.99 -40.00
CA ILE A 677 -8.39 3.36 -39.98
C ILE A 677 -7.34 4.46 -39.82
N ILE A 678 -6.74 4.52 -38.64
CA ILE A 678 -5.66 5.46 -38.34
C ILE A 678 -4.34 4.90 -38.90
N PRO A 679 -3.51 5.70 -39.59
CA PRO A 679 -2.18 5.29 -40.03
C PRO A 679 -1.22 4.98 -38.86
N GLU A 680 -0.18 4.18 -39.12
CA GLU A 680 0.81 3.81 -38.09
C GLU A 680 1.61 5.01 -37.60
N GLU A 681 2.02 5.91 -38.50
CA GLU A 681 2.72 7.15 -38.16
C GLU A 681 1.90 8.04 -37.22
N ALA A 682 0.59 8.14 -37.44
CA ALA A 682 -0.29 8.95 -36.60
C ALA A 682 -0.42 8.36 -35.20
N VAL A 683 -0.42 7.03 -35.03
CA VAL A 683 -0.49 6.42 -33.68
C VAL A 683 0.75 6.71 -32.83
N ARG A 684 1.91 6.92 -33.46
CA ARG A 684 3.18 7.19 -32.77
C ARG A 684 3.36 8.66 -32.41
N ASP A 685 2.54 9.54 -32.97
CA ASP A 685 2.57 10.98 -32.73
C ASP A 685 1.22 11.41 -32.12
N PRO A 686 1.19 11.72 -30.81
CA PRO A 686 -0.03 12.18 -30.13
C PRO A 686 -0.76 13.30 -30.86
N GLU A 687 -0.05 14.22 -31.54
CA GLU A 687 -0.70 15.33 -32.20
C GLU A 687 -1.32 14.98 -33.54
N LEU A 688 -0.63 14.19 -34.34
CA LEU A 688 -1.21 13.65 -35.57
C LEU A 688 -2.39 12.73 -35.26
N LEU A 689 -2.32 11.93 -34.19
CA LEU A 689 -3.45 11.12 -33.73
C LEU A 689 -4.68 11.99 -33.46
N VAL A 690 -4.55 13.03 -32.65
CA VAL A 690 -5.68 13.91 -32.30
C VAL A 690 -6.22 14.64 -33.52
N GLN A 691 -5.36 15.05 -34.44
CA GLN A 691 -5.79 15.65 -35.71
C GLN A 691 -6.67 14.68 -36.52
N GLU A 692 -6.25 13.42 -36.67
CA GLU A 692 -7.05 12.41 -37.40
C GLU A 692 -8.35 12.07 -36.68
N LEU A 693 -8.34 11.94 -35.34
CA LEU A 693 -9.53 11.68 -34.54
C LEU A 693 -10.57 12.81 -34.69
N GLY A 694 -10.13 14.06 -34.64
CA GLY A 694 -11.00 15.23 -34.82
C GLY A 694 -11.53 15.37 -36.25
N ARG A 695 -10.67 15.12 -37.26
CA ARG A 695 -11.02 15.21 -38.69
C ARG A 695 -12.18 14.30 -39.09
N GLU A 696 -12.25 13.12 -38.48
CA GLU A 696 -13.28 12.11 -38.79
C GLU A 696 -14.36 11.99 -37.69
N HIS A 697 -14.41 12.95 -36.74
CA HIS A 697 -15.39 13.03 -35.65
C HIS A 697 -15.52 11.72 -34.85
N VAL A 698 -14.39 11.12 -34.48
CA VAL A 698 -14.37 9.85 -33.73
C VAL A 698 -15.07 10.00 -32.39
N THR A 699 -15.96 9.08 -32.06
CA THR A 699 -16.74 9.10 -30.81
C THR A 699 -16.26 8.10 -29.76
N ARG A 700 -15.53 7.05 -30.18
CA ARG A 700 -15.02 5.99 -29.30
C ARG A 700 -13.62 5.53 -29.69
N MET A 701 -12.77 5.31 -28.68
CA MET A 701 -11.45 4.71 -28.87
C MET A 701 -11.06 3.78 -27.72
N VAL A 702 -10.32 2.72 -28.07
CA VAL A 702 -9.58 1.89 -27.12
C VAL A 702 -8.14 2.38 -27.09
N LEU A 703 -7.46 2.38 -25.95
CA LEU A 703 -6.05 2.75 -25.82
C LEU A 703 -5.43 2.12 -24.58
N VAL A 704 -4.11 2.25 -24.47
CA VAL A 704 -3.38 1.85 -23.27
C VAL A 704 -3.18 3.09 -22.37
N PRO A 705 -3.13 2.95 -21.03
CA PRO A 705 -2.85 4.04 -20.11
C PRO A 705 -1.63 4.90 -20.48
N SER A 706 -0.55 4.32 -21.00
CA SER A 706 0.62 5.08 -21.46
C SER A 706 0.31 6.04 -22.61
N LEU A 707 -0.51 5.62 -23.58
CA LEU A 707 -0.94 6.51 -24.66
C LEU A 707 -1.92 7.57 -24.16
N LEU A 708 -2.79 7.22 -23.19
CA LEU A 708 -3.69 8.18 -22.58
C LEU A 708 -2.91 9.30 -21.91
N ARG A 709 -1.87 8.95 -21.15
CA ARG A 709 -0.97 9.90 -20.52
C ARG A 709 -0.34 10.82 -21.56
N ALA A 710 0.28 10.25 -22.59
CA ALA A 710 0.91 11.04 -23.65
C ALA A 710 -0.04 12.06 -24.29
N LEU A 711 -1.32 11.71 -24.49
CA LEU A 711 -2.34 12.62 -24.98
C LEU A 711 -2.68 13.73 -23.97
N LEU A 712 -2.87 13.38 -22.70
CA LEU A 712 -3.24 14.33 -21.66
C LEU A 712 -2.12 15.31 -21.28
N GLU A 713 -0.84 14.95 -21.47
CA GLU A 713 0.29 15.80 -21.11
C GLU A 713 0.81 16.64 -22.27
N ASN A 714 0.80 16.08 -23.49
CA ASN A 714 1.48 16.69 -24.63
C ASN A 714 0.52 17.39 -25.60
N VAL A 715 -0.80 17.15 -25.51
CA VAL A 715 -1.77 17.76 -26.42
C VAL A 715 -2.59 18.85 -25.71
N PRO A 716 -2.34 20.14 -25.99
CA PRO A 716 -3.12 21.23 -25.43
C PRO A 716 -4.55 21.25 -25.99
N ASN A 717 -5.51 21.71 -25.18
CA ASN A 717 -6.92 21.88 -25.53
C ASN A 717 -7.58 20.61 -26.09
N LEU A 718 -7.17 19.42 -25.60
CA LEU A 718 -7.60 18.12 -26.12
C LEU A 718 -9.13 17.99 -26.27
N GLN A 719 -9.91 18.39 -25.26
CA GLN A 719 -11.38 18.32 -25.29
C GLN A 719 -12.02 19.13 -26.44
N GLU A 720 -11.41 20.24 -26.84
CA GLU A 720 -11.90 21.12 -27.92
C GLU A 720 -11.56 20.54 -29.30
N ARG A 721 -10.49 19.76 -29.39
CA ARG A 721 -10.01 19.17 -30.65
C ARG A 721 -10.68 17.84 -30.99
N VAL A 722 -11.18 17.13 -29.99
CA VAL A 722 -11.98 15.90 -30.13
C VAL A 722 -13.29 15.98 -29.33
N PRO A 723 -14.17 16.96 -29.60
CA PRO A 723 -15.35 17.20 -28.78
C PRO A 723 -16.40 16.08 -28.84
N GLU A 724 -16.40 15.26 -29.90
CA GLU A 724 -17.29 14.12 -30.07
C GLU A 724 -16.80 12.83 -29.40
N LEU A 725 -15.52 12.77 -28.99
CA LEU A 725 -14.90 11.59 -28.41
C LEU A 725 -15.30 11.39 -26.95
N ARG A 726 -16.39 10.62 -26.77
CA ARG A 726 -17.08 10.47 -25.48
C ARG A 726 -16.70 9.22 -24.70
N LEU A 727 -16.27 8.14 -25.37
CA LEU A 727 -15.93 6.89 -24.70
C LEU A 727 -14.47 6.50 -24.93
N TRP A 728 -13.70 6.50 -23.84
CA TRP A 728 -12.30 6.13 -23.80
C TRP A 728 -12.17 4.81 -23.04
N SER A 729 -11.63 3.77 -23.67
CA SER A 729 -11.45 2.47 -23.03
C SER A 729 -9.97 2.17 -22.84
N CYS A 730 -9.49 2.16 -21.60
CA CYS A 730 -8.15 1.74 -21.26
C CYS A 730 -8.09 0.22 -21.06
N SER A 731 -7.16 -0.44 -21.72
CA SER A 731 -6.85 -1.86 -21.51
C SER A 731 -5.33 -2.10 -21.60
N GLY A 732 -4.89 -3.28 -21.18
CA GLY A 732 -3.52 -3.74 -21.36
C GLY A 732 -2.48 -3.27 -20.33
N GLU A 733 -2.75 -2.26 -19.50
CA GLU A 733 -1.87 -1.81 -18.41
C GLU A 733 -2.66 -1.40 -17.16
N ILE A 734 -1.95 -1.16 -16.05
CA ILE A 734 -2.52 -0.57 -14.85
C ILE A 734 -2.92 0.87 -15.14
N LEU A 735 -4.19 1.21 -14.94
CA LEU A 735 -4.65 2.59 -14.95
C LEU A 735 -4.35 3.24 -13.60
N ALA A 736 -3.36 4.13 -13.58
CA ALA A 736 -2.97 4.86 -12.37
C ALA A 736 -4.05 5.85 -11.92
N VAL A 737 -4.23 6.01 -10.60
CA VAL A 737 -5.24 6.90 -10.00
C VAL A 737 -5.01 8.36 -10.42
N GLU A 738 -3.75 8.80 -10.46
CA GLU A 738 -3.38 10.16 -10.87
C GLU A 738 -3.72 10.41 -12.34
N LEU A 739 -3.58 9.39 -13.18
CA LEU A 739 -3.92 9.48 -14.60
C LEU A 739 -5.44 9.57 -14.80
N ALA A 740 -6.21 8.78 -14.04
CA ALA A 740 -7.68 8.85 -14.04
C ALA A 740 -8.19 10.22 -13.56
N ALA A 741 -7.58 10.78 -12.50
CA ALA A 741 -7.90 12.11 -12.00
C ALA A 741 -7.58 13.20 -13.04
N LYS A 742 -6.40 13.12 -13.69
CA LYS A 742 -6.01 14.04 -14.77
C LYS A 742 -6.96 13.94 -15.98
N PHE A 743 -7.38 12.74 -16.35
CA PHE A 743 -8.39 12.53 -17.40
C PHE A 743 -9.66 13.30 -17.09
N ARG A 744 -10.19 13.20 -15.86
CA ARG A 744 -11.41 13.91 -15.45
C ARG A 744 -11.27 15.43 -15.56
N GLN A 745 -10.11 15.97 -15.21
CA GLN A 745 -9.82 17.41 -15.28
C GLN A 745 -9.78 17.91 -16.72
N VAL A 746 -9.10 17.18 -17.62
CA VAL A 746 -8.91 17.59 -19.02
C VAL A 746 -10.13 17.27 -19.89
N LEU A 747 -10.80 16.15 -19.65
CA LEU A 747 -11.91 15.62 -20.45
C LEU A 747 -13.18 15.43 -19.60
N PRO A 748 -13.74 16.50 -19.01
CA PRO A 748 -14.81 16.39 -18.01
C PRO A 748 -16.15 15.89 -18.54
N LYS A 749 -16.32 15.79 -19.86
CA LYS A 749 -17.54 15.30 -20.53
C LYS A 749 -17.41 13.87 -21.05
N ALA A 750 -16.21 13.29 -20.99
CA ALA A 750 -15.92 11.96 -21.49
C ALA A 750 -16.02 10.91 -20.37
N ARG A 751 -16.31 9.68 -20.78
CA ARG A 751 -16.34 8.48 -19.93
C ARG A 751 -15.06 7.69 -20.12
N LEU A 752 -14.46 7.27 -19.02
CA LEU A 752 -13.27 6.42 -19.01
C LEU A 752 -13.65 5.04 -18.49
N LEU A 753 -13.40 4.02 -19.30
CA LEU A 753 -13.52 2.62 -18.91
C LEU A 753 -12.13 2.06 -18.61
N ASN A 754 -11.99 1.35 -17.49
CA ASN A 754 -10.85 0.51 -17.21
C ASN A 754 -11.25 -0.94 -17.46
N ILE A 755 -10.65 -1.55 -18.46
CA ILE A 755 -11.00 -2.88 -18.95
C ILE A 755 -9.81 -3.80 -18.75
N TYR A 756 -10.08 -5.03 -18.30
CA TYR A 756 -9.05 -6.02 -18.05
C TYR A 756 -9.38 -7.34 -18.74
N GLY A 757 -8.33 -7.93 -19.32
CA GLY A 757 -8.33 -9.30 -19.77
C GLY A 757 -7.02 -9.65 -20.47
N SER A 758 -7.08 -10.65 -21.34
CA SER A 758 -5.95 -11.20 -22.08
C SER A 758 -6.41 -11.87 -23.38
N SER A 759 -5.45 -12.25 -24.22
CA SER A 759 -5.72 -13.00 -25.46
C SER A 759 -6.44 -14.33 -25.19
N GLU A 760 -6.20 -14.95 -24.03
CA GLU A 760 -6.80 -16.22 -23.63
C GLU A 760 -8.29 -16.14 -23.27
N VAL A 761 -8.86 -14.93 -23.18
CA VAL A 761 -10.25 -14.66 -22.76
C VAL A 761 -11.00 -13.73 -23.74
N ALA A 762 -10.64 -13.76 -25.02
CA ALA A 762 -11.25 -12.93 -26.07
C ALA A 762 -11.19 -11.42 -25.77
N ALA A 763 -9.98 -10.96 -25.43
CA ALA A 763 -9.61 -9.59 -25.05
C ALA A 763 -9.97 -9.24 -23.61
N ASP A 764 -11.24 -9.02 -23.32
CA ASP A 764 -11.66 -8.44 -22.05
C ASP A 764 -12.63 -9.32 -21.31
N VAL A 765 -12.50 -9.32 -19.99
CA VAL A 765 -13.32 -10.15 -19.11
C VAL A 765 -13.87 -9.43 -17.90
N THR A 766 -13.27 -8.32 -17.49
CA THR A 766 -13.86 -7.40 -16.52
C THR A 766 -13.88 -5.97 -17.04
N CYS A 767 -14.83 -5.18 -16.55
CA CYS A 767 -14.95 -3.77 -16.90
C CYS A 767 -15.33 -2.95 -15.67
N HIS A 768 -14.64 -1.82 -15.50
CA HIS A 768 -14.95 -0.77 -14.54
C HIS A 768 -15.19 0.54 -15.27
N GLU A 769 -16.22 1.28 -14.88
CA GLU A 769 -16.40 2.67 -15.33
C GLU A 769 -15.87 3.58 -14.24
N VAL A 770 -14.82 4.34 -14.57
CA VAL A 770 -14.08 5.14 -13.59
C VAL A 770 -14.97 6.28 -13.07
N GLY A 771 -15.16 6.31 -11.76
CA GLY A 771 -16.00 7.28 -11.06
C GLY A 771 -15.23 8.17 -10.08
N GLU A 772 -15.96 9.03 -9.36
CA GLU A 772 -15.35 9.99 -8.42
C GLU A 772 -14.62 9.33 -7.27
N SER A 773 -15.16 8.20 -6.78
CA SER A 773 -14.56 7.40 -5.71
C SER A 773 -13.19 6.84 -6.05
N ASP A 774 -12.90 6.60 -7.35
CA ASP A 774 -11.61 6.04 -7.76
C ASP A 774 -10.47 7.05 -7.66
N TRP A 775 -10.77 8.36 -7.65
CA TRP A 775 -9.75 9.40 -7.56
C TRP A 775 -9.12 9.51 -6.17
N MET A 776 -9.80 8.96 -5.15
CA MET A 776 -9.34 8.95 -3.76
C MET A 776 -8.89 7.56 -3.30
N ALA A 777 -9.03 6.53 -4.13
CA ALA A 777 -8.69 5.15 -3.80
C ALA A 777 -7.19 4.86 -3.96
N CYS A 778 -6.70 3.77 -3.38
CA CYS A 778 -5.32 3.28 -3.62
C CYS A 778 -5.06 2.86 -5.08
N SER A 779 -6.10 2.40 -5.76
CA SER A 779 -6.00 1.87 -7.13
C SER A 779 -7.31 2.07 -7.87
N VAL A 780 -7.25 2.09 -9.20
CA VAL A 780 -8.46 2.02 -10.04
C VAL A 780 -8.84 0.55 -10.20
N ALA A 781 -10.07 0.19 -9.83
CA ALA A 781 -10.55 -1.17 -9.96
C ALA A 781 -10.55 -1.62 -11.44
N ILE A 782 -10.34 -2.91 -11.67
CA ILE A 782 -10.56 -3.56 -12.97
C ILE A 782 -12.01 -4.02 -13.14
N GLY A 783 -12.83 -3.84 -12.10
CA GLY A 783 -14.29 -3.88 -12.16
C GLY A 783 -14.87 -5.26 -11.99
N ARG A 784 -16.01 -5.52 -12.62
CA ARG A 784 -16.77 -6.78 -12.48
C ARG A 784 -16.74 -7.61 -13.75
N PRO A 785 -17.01 -8.92 -13.67
CA PRO A 785 -17.07 -9.77 -14.85
C PRO A 785 -18.09 -9.27 -15.87
N ILE A 786 -17.76 -9.36 -17.16
CA ILE A 786 -18.70 -9.06 -18.25
C ILE A 786 -19.73 -10.20 -18.42
N SER A 787 -20.70 -10.04 -19.33
CA SER A 787 -21.70 -11.07 -19.58
C SER A 787 -21.06 -12.41 -19.96
N ASN A 788 -21.58 -13.48 -19.36
CA ASN A 788 -21.15 -14.87 -19.52
C ASN A 788 -19.69 -15.14 -19.13
N ALA A 789 -19.08 -14.27 -18.32
CA ALA A 789 -17.76 -14.48 -17.73
C ALA A 789 -17.85 -14.70 -16.22
N GLN A 790 -17.00 -15.58 -15.70
CA GLN A 790 -16.83 -15.78 -14.27
C GLN A 790 -15.40 -15.46 -13.86
N ILE A 791 -15.23 -14.86 -12.68
CA ILE A 791 -13.94 -14.62 -12.05
C ILE A 791 -13.92 -15.30 -10.68
N TYR A 792 -12.86 -16.05 -10.42
CA TYR A 792 -12.60 -16.65 -9.12
C TYR A 792 -11.22 -16.22 -8.63
N LEU A 793 -11.13 -15.84 -7.36
CA LEU A 793 -9.86 -15.56 -6.71
C LEU A 793 -9.46 -16.76 -5.85
N LEU A 794 -8.37 -17.43 -6.21
CA LEU A 794 -7.95 -18.67 -5.57
C LEU A 794 -6.63 -18.51 -4.81
N ASP A 795 -6.48 -19.30 -3.75
CA ASP A 795 -5.19 -19.52 -3.11
C ASP A 795 -4.35 -20.58 -3.85
N GLU A 796 -3.15 -20.83 -3.35
CA GLU A 796 -2.21 -21.80 -3.92
C GLU A 796 -2.72 -23.26 -3.88
N HIS A 797 -3.74 -23.54 -3.08
CA HIS A 797 -4.40 -24.85 -2.97
C HIS A 797 -5.67 -24.94 -3.84
N GLY A 798 -6.02 -23.86 -4.56
CA GLY A 798 -7.21 -23.81 -5.40
C GLY A 798 -8.51 -23.49 -4.64
N HIS A 799 -8.43 -23.06 -3.38
CA HIS A 799 -9.61 -22.66 -2.61
C HIS A 799 -9.96 -21.18 -2.86
N PRO A 800 -11.26 -20.81 -2.87
CA PRO A 800 -11.67 -19.42 -3.01
C PRO A 800 -11.24 -18.59 -1.79
N VAL A 801 -10.74 -17.39 -2.02
CA VAL A 801 -10.38 -16.44 -0.96
C VAL A 801 -11.51 -15.43 -0.70
N PRO A 802 -11.69 -14.95 0.54
CA PRO A 802 -12.73 -13.97 0.86
C PRO A 802 -12.39 -12.58 0.33
N ALA A 803 -13.37 -11.68 0.39
CA ALA A 803 -13.17 -10.34 -0.10
C ALA A 803 -12.13 -9.59 0.78
N GLY A 804 -11.28 -8.79 0.15
CA GLY A 804 -10.13 -8.12 0.78
C GLY A 804 -8.85 -8.97 0.85
N VAL A 805 -8.93 -10.29 0.64
CA VAL A 805 -7.76 -11.19 0.64
C VAL A 805 -7.21 -11.35 -0.78
N ARG A 806 -5.88 -11.35 -0.90
CA ARG A 806 -5.19 -11.54 -2.19
C ARG A 806 -5.41 -12.97 -2.70
N GLY A 807 -5.73 -13.11 -3.98
CA GLY A 807 -5.97 -14.36 -4.70
C GLY A 807 -5.43 -14.32 -6.12
N GLU A 808 -5.00 -15.45 -6.67
CA GLU A 808 -4.72 -15.56 -8.10
C GLU A 808 -6.05 -15.53 -8.87
N ILE A 809 -6.09 -14.77 -9.97
CA ILE A 809 -7.27 -14.58 -10.80
C ILE A 809 -7.43 -15.78 -11.74
N TYR A 810 -8.58 -16.43 -11.65
CA TYR A 810 -9.02 -17.49 -12.55
C TYR A 810 -10.26 -17.02 -13.30
N VAL A 811 -10.31 -17.32 -14.58
CA VAL A 811 -11.37 -16.87 -15.48
C VAL A 811 -12.14 -18.05 -16.04
N GLY A 812 -13.47 -18.04 -15.91
CA GLY A 812 -14.38 -18.98 -16.55
C GLY A 812 -15.28 -18.31 -17.59
N GLY A 813 -16.00 -19.13 -18.34
CA GLY A 813 -17.14 -18.67 -19.16
C GLY A 813 -16.93 -18.73 -20.67
N GLU A 814 -17.78 -18.03 -21.40
CA GLU A 814 -17.86 -18.11 -22.87
C GLU A 814 -16.66 -17.46 -23.59
N GLY A 815 -15.95 -16.54 -22.92
CA GLY A 815 -14.80 -15.84 -23.46
C GLY A 815 -13.53 -16.68 -23.62
N LEU A 816 -13.50 -17.89 -23.04
CA LEU A 816 -12.29 -18.73 -23.04
C LEU A 816 -11.83 -19.13 -24.44
N ALA A 817 -10.53 -18.97 -24.69
CA ALA A 817 -9.87 -19.52 -25.85
C ALA A 817 -9.95 -21.06 -25.88
N ARG A 818 -9.76 -21.64 -27.07
CA ARG A 818 -9.66 -23.10 -27.22
C ARG A 818 -8.45 -23.63 -26.45
N GLY A 819 -7.32 -22.92 -26.56
CA GLY A 819 -6.05 -23.20 -25.90
C GLY A 819 -4.88 -22.55 -26.64
N TYR A 820 -3.68 -23.07 -26.40
CA TYR A 820 -2.47 -22.68 -27.12
C TYR A 820 -2.20 -23.64 -28.29
N LEU A 821 -1.99 -23.07 -29.48
CA LEU A 821 -1.73 -23.80 -30.71
C LEU A 821 -0.49 -24.69 -30.54
N ASN A 822 -0.62 -25.98 -30.86
CA ASN A 822 0.46 -26.98 -30.80
C ASN A 822 1.16 -27.08 -29.42
N ARG A 823 0.49 -26.70 -28.34
CA ARG A 823 1.01 -26.71 -26.96
C ARG A 823 0.00 -27.33 -25.99
N ALA A 824 -0.28 -28.62 -26.16
CA ALA A 824 -1.26 -29.34 -25.34
C ALA A 824 -0.90 -29.33 -23.84
N GLU A 825 0.37 -29.52 -23.49
CA GLU A 825 0.85 -29.52 -22.10
C GLU A 825 0.62 -28.15 -21.43
N LEU A 826 1.06 -27.06 -22.07
CA LEU A 826 0.83 -25.69 -21.56
C LEU A 826 -0.66 -25.35 -21.50
N THR A 827 -1.46 -25.86 -22.44
CA THR A 827 -2.91 -25.69 -22.42
C THR A 827 -3.52 -26.38 -21.20
N ALA A 828 -3.11 -27.62 -20.90
CA ALA A 828 -3.60 -28.33 -19.71
C ALA A 828 -3.15 -27.67 -18.40
N GLU A 829 -1.94 -27.09 -18.37
CA GLU A 829 -1.43 -26.33 -17.22
C GLU A 829 -2.23 -25.05 -16.96
N ARG A 830 -2.62 -24.32 -18.02
CA ARG A 830 -3.26 -23.00 -17.91
C ARG A 830 -4.77 -23.02 -18.00
N PHE A 831 -5.39 -24.02 -18.65
CA PHE A 831 -6.84 -24.18 -18.77
C PHE A 831 -7.28 -25.41 -17.97
N VAL A 832 -7.46 -25.23 -16.66
CA VAL A 832 -7.75 -26.28 -15.69
C VAL A 832 -9.25 -26.58 -15.58
N ALA A 833 -9.61 -27.71 -14.99
CA ALA A 833 -11.01 -28.04 -14.72
C ALA A 833 -11.61 -27.10 -13.66
N ASN A 834 -12.86 -26.67 -13.86
CA ASN A 834 -13.59 -25.89 -12.85
C ASN A 834 -14.20 -26.83 -11.80
N GLN A 835 -13.67 -26.83 -10.58
CA GLN A 835 -14.21 -27.62 -9.47
C GLN A 835 -15.23 -26.87 -8.61
N LEU A 836 -15.40 -25.56 -8.82
CA LEU A 836 -16.24 -24.70 -7.99
C LEU A 836 -17.69 -24.64 -8.50
N ALA A 837 -17.86 -24.51 -9.82
CA ALA A 837 -19.16 -24.41 -10.49
C ALA A 837 -19.09 -25.01 -11.91
N PRO A 838 -18.83 -26.32 -12.06
CA PRO A 838 -18.64 -26.97 -13.36
C PRO A 838 -19.85 -26.83 -14.31
N GLU A 839 -21.05 -26.69 -13.76
CA GLU A 839 -22.29 -26.46 -14.51
C GLU A 839 -22.34 -25.09 -15.20
N GLN A 840 -21.61 -24.09 -14.70
CA GLN A 840 -21.55 -22.75 -15.27
C GLN A 840 -20.44 -22.62 -16.32
N SER A 841 -19.28 -23.22 -16.03
CA SER A 841 -18.19 -23.33 -16.99
C SER A 841 -17.31 -24.53 -16.66
N ALA A 842 -17.04 -25.39 -17.64
CA ALA A 842 -16.28 -26.62 -17.42
C ALA A 842 -14.78 -26.40 -17.17
N ARG A 843 -14.22 -25.27 -17.62
CA ARG A 843 -12.78 -24.95 -17.52
C ARG A 843 -12.57 -23.56 -16.94
N LEU A 844 -11.44 -23.36 -16.28
CA LEU A 844 -10.93 -22.06 -15.84
C LEU A 844 -9.56 -21.79 -16.47
N TYR A 845 -9.35 -20.57 -16.95
CA TYR A 845 -8.04 -20.07 -17.34
C TYR A 845 -7.34 -19.43 -16.15
N ARG A 846 -6.13 -19.92 -15.85
CA ARG A 846 -5.23 -19.43 -14.80
C ARG A 846 -4.37 -18.28 -15.35
N THR A 847 -4.65 -17.04 -14.95
CA THR A 847 -4.03 -15.86 -15.57
C THR A 847 -2.59 -15.60 -15.13
N GLY A 848 -2.21 -16.05 -13.93
CA GLY A 848 -0.97 -15.66 -13.25
C GLY A 848 -1.03 -14.26 -12.61
N ASP A 849 -2.16 -13.57 -12.71
CA ASP A 849 -2.39 -12.25 -12.10
C ASP A 849 -2.96 -12.43 -10.68
N VAL A 850 -2.57 -11.55 -9.76
CA VAL A 850 -3.07 -11.49 -8.39
C VAL A 850 -4.03 -10.31 -8.28
N GLY A 851 -5.20 -10.55 -7.69
CA GLY A 851 -6.18 -9.53 -7.38
C GLY A 851 -6.80 -9.73 -6.01
N ARG A 852 -7.71 -8.83 -5.64
CA ARG A 852 -8.59 -8.97 -4.47
C ARG A 852 -9.95 -8.33 -4.76
N TYR A 853 -11.01 -8.89 -4.19
CA TYR A 853 -12.33 -8.24 -4.23
C TYR A 853 -12.43 -7.12 -3.21
N ARG A 854 -12.97 -5.97 -3.60
CA ARG A 854 -13.50 -4.95 -2.69
C ARG A 854 -14.79 -5.45 -2.04
N GLY A 855 -15.23 -4.79 -0.97
CA GLY A 855 -16.48 -5.14 -0.28
C GLY A 855 -17.73 -5.05 -1.15
N ASN A 856 -17.67 -4.27 -2.23
CA ASN A 856 -18.76 -4.11 -3.20
C ASN A 856 -18.73 -5.15 -4.33
N GLY A 857 -17.72 -6.03 -4.41
CA GLY A 857 -17.55 -7.02 -5.48
C GLY A 857 -16.76 -6.54 -6.70
N ASP A 858 -16.28 -5.29 -6.71
CA ASP A 858 -15.33 -4.86 -7.73
C ASP A 858 -13.97 -5.50 -7.49
N LEU A 859 -13.29 -5.86 -8.57
CA LEU A 859 -11.99 -6.50 -8.52
C LEU A 859 -10.87 -5.46 -8.63
N GLU A 860 -9.88 -5.56 -7.76
CA GLU A 860 -8.63 -4.81 -7.85
C GLU A 860 -7.50 -5.69 -8.36
N TYR A 861 -6.70 -5.13 -9.25
CA TYR A 861 -5.45 -5.74 -9.68
C TYR A 861 -4.33 -5.39 -8.70
N VAL A 862 -3.64 -6.41 -8.19
CA VAL A 862 -2.53 -6.23 -7.23
C VAL A 862 -1.17 -6.45 -7.89
N GLY A 863 -1.06 -7.42 -8.80
CA GLY A 863 0.22 -7.74 -9.44
C GLY A 863 0.21 -9.09 -10.16
N ARG A 864 1.37 -9.73 -10.26
CA ARG A 864 1.52 -11.07 -10.85
C ARG A 864 2.25 -12.02 -9.91
N VAL A 865 1.92 -13.30 -10.01
CA VAL A 865 2.64 -14.39 -9.32
C VAL A 865 3.95 -14.71 -10.06
N ASP A 866 3.97 -14.52 -11.37
CA ASP A 866 5.12 -14.78 -12.23
C ASP A 866 5.92 -13.50 -12.57
N GLN A 867 6.96 -13.66 -13.38
CA GLN A 867 7.92 -12.60 -13.73
C GLN A 867 7.51 -11.83 -14.99
N GLN A 868 6.29 -12.02 -15.46
CA GLN A 868 5.78 -11.33 -16.63
C GLN A 868 5.46 -9.88 -16.27
N VAL A 869 5.71 -8.96 -17.20
CA VAL A 869 5.44 -7.54 -17.01
C VAL A 869 4.62 -6.99 -18.17
N LYS A 870 3.82 -5.95 -17.90
CA LYS A 870 3.14 -5.15 -18.91
C LYS A 870 3.88 -3.82 -19.02
N LEU A 871 4.53 -3.56 -20.16
CA LEU A 871 5.27 -2.32 -20.40
C LEU A 871 4.77 -1.68 -21.70
N ARG A 872 4.22 -0.47 -21.61
CA ARG A 872 3.64 0.28 -22.75
C ARG A 872 2.57 -0.53 -23.50
N GLY A 873 1.74 -1.24 -22.74
CA GLY A 873 0.67 -2.12 -23.24
C GLY A 873 1.14 -3.48 -23.75
N GLN A 874 2.45 -3.72 -23.77
CA GLN A 874 3.01 -4.96 -24.28
C GLN A 874 3.25 -5.96 -23.16
N ARG A 875 2.77 -7.18 -23.35
CA ARG A 875 2.99 -8.31 -22.46
C ARG A 875 4.39 -8.87 -22.74
N ILE A 876 5.31 -8.68 -21.81
CA ILE A 876 6.73 -9.05 -21.94
C ILE A 876 7.07 -10.11 -20.90
N GLU A 877 7.58 -11.25 -21.37
CA GLU A 877 8.18 -12.28 -20.54
C GLU A 877 9.67 -11.97 -20.36
N LEU A 878 10.07 -11.56 -19.15
CA LEU A 878 11.48 -11.20 -18.88
C LEU A 878 12.43 -12.37 -19.17
N GLY A 879 11.98 -13.60 -18.91
CA GLY A 879 12.71 -14.83 -19.21
C GLY A 879 13.05 -15.03 -20.71
N GLU A 880 12.22 -14.53 -21.65
CA GLU A 880 12.52 -14.60 -23.09
C GLU A 880 13.76 -13.74 -23.41
N ILE A 881 13.89 -12.58 -22.77
CA ILE A 881 15.04 -11.68 -22.92
C ILE A 881 16.28 -12.27 -22.25
N GLU A 882 16.13 -12.74 -21.01
CA GLU A 882 17.19 -13.39 -20.22
C GLU A 882 17.78 -14.59 -20.98
N THR A 883 16.93 -15.40 -21.60
CA THR A 883 17.35 -16.57 -22.41
C THR A 883 18.18 -16.17 -23.62
N VAL A 884 17.82 -15.07 -24.31
CA VAL A 884 18.60 -14.59 -25.46
C VAL A 884 19.93 -13.98 -25.01
N LEU A 885 19.94 -13.22 -23.91
CA LEU A 885 21.16 -12.66 -23.32
C LEU A 885 22.14 -13.74 -22.85
N ALA A 886 21.63 -14.79 -22.17
CA ALA A 886 22.43 -15.90 -21.68
C ALA A 886 23.12 -16.71 -22.80
N ARG A 887 22.69 -16.57 -24.06
CA ARG A 887 23.35 -17.19 -25.22
C ARG A 887 24.60 -16.42 -25.68
N HIS A 888 24.87 -15.22 -25.17
CA HIS A 888 26.10 -14.49 -25.50
C HIS A 888 27.32 -15.14 -24.83
N GLY A 889 28.45 -15.25 -25.56
CA GLY A 889 29.63 -15.99 -25.10
C GLY A 889 30.20 -15.53 -23.76
N ALA A 890 30.20 -14.21 -23.51
CA ALA A 890 30.74 -13.58 -22.30
C ALA A 890 29.79 -13.57 -21.08
N VAL A 891 28.49 -13.82 -21.27
CA VAL A 891 27.50 -13.71 -20.20
C VAL A 891 27.39 -15.06 -19.48
N GLY A 892 27.57 -15.05 -18.16
CA GLY A 892 27.39 -16.21 -17.28
C GLY A 892 25.97 -16.31 -16.75
N GLN A 893 25.40 -15.21 -16.27
CA GLN A 893 24.00 -15.09 -15.86
C GLN A 893 23.41 -13.78 -16.35
N ALA A 894 22.14 -13.79 -16.73
CA ALA A 894 21.39 -12.61 -17.13
C ALA A 894 20.05 -12.57 -16.42
N VAL A 895 19.73 -11.43 -15.81
CA VAL A 895 18.43 -11.17 -15.19
C VAL A 895 17.95 -9.81 -15.68
N VAL A 896 16.70 -9.75 -16.13
CA VAL A 896 16.10 -8.52 -16.61
C VAL A 896 15.03 -8.09 -15.60
N ALA A 897 14.95 -6.78 -15.38
CA ALA A 897 13.94 -6.17 -14.53
C ALA A 897 13.42 -4.87 -15.16
N VAL A 898 12.21 -4.48 -14.78
CA VAL A 898 11.71 -3.13 -15.04
C VAL A 898 12.23 -2.22 -13.94
N THR A 899 12.94 -1.17 -14.34
CA THR A 899 13.46 -0.14 -13.42
C THR A 899 12.80 1.20 -13.70
N GLY A 900 12.67 2.05 -12.69
CA GLY A 900 11.96 3.34 -12.79
C GLY A 900 10.47 3.21 -12.47
N THR A 901 9.79 4.34 -12.32
CA THR A 901 8.35 4.42 -12.00
C THR A 901 7.62 5.20 -13.09
N GLY A 902 6.34 4.88 -13.32
CA GLY A 902 5.53 5.54 -14.36
C GLY A 902 6.17 5.50 -15.75
N GLU A 903 6.33 6.66 -16.38
CA GLU A 903 6.91 6.79 -17.73
C GLU A 903 8.41 6.45 -17.83
N GLN A 904 9.12 6.50 -16.70
CA GLN A 904 10.55 6.15 -16.65
C GLN A 904 10.77 4.64 -16.59
N GLN A 905 9.69 3.85 -16.50
CA GLN A 905 9.79 2.40 -16.59
C GLN A 905 10.50 1.98 -17.87
N LYS A 906 11.56 1.23 -17.68
CA LYS A 906 12.40 0.73 -18.76
C LYS A 906 12.94 -0.65 -18.39
N LEU A 907 13.20 -1.45 -19.42
CA LEU A 907 13.90 -2.71 -19.24
C LEU A 907 15.39 -2.45 -18.99
N SER A 908 15.91 -3.04 -17.91
CA SER A 908 17.31 -3.00 -17.52
C SER A 908 17.81 -4.43 -17.32
N ALA A 909 18.93 -4.75 -17.95
CA ALA A 909 19.58 -6.05 -17.86
C ALA A 909 20.73 -6.01 -16.85
N TYR A 910 20.74 -6.96 -15.93
CA TYR A 910 21.81 -7.17 -14.95
C TYR A 910 22.54 -8.45 -15.33
N LEU A 911 23.86 -8.37 -15.41
CA LEU A 911 24.70 -9.39 -16.03
C LEU A 911 25.85 -9.76 -15.09
N VAL A 912 26.02 -11.07 -14.86
CA VAL A 912 27.24 -11.63 -14.30
C VAL A 912 28.07 -12.17 -15.47
N MET A 913 29.29 -11.68 -15.62
CA MET A 913 30.19 -12.07 -16.71
C MET A 913 30.96 -13.34 -16.36
N LYS A 914 31.36 -14.12 -17.37
CA LYS A 914 32.26 -15.26 -17.17
C LYS A 914 33.67 -14.77 -16.87
N GLU A 915 34.36 -15.43 -15.95
CA GLU A 915 35.76 -15.14 -15.65
C GLU A 915 36.65 -15.31 -16.89
N GLY A 916 37.59 -14.38 -17.10
CA GLY A 916 38.58 -14.43 -18.17
C GLY A 916 38.07 -14.10 -19.59
N VAL A 917 36.82 -13.65 -19.75
CA VAL A 917 36.25 -13.23 -21.03
C VAL A 917 36.10 -11.70 -21.06
N GLU A 918 36.38 -11.09 -22.22
CA GLU A 918 36.22 -9.65 -22.41
C GLU A 918 34.75 -9.23 -22.21
N VAL A 919 34.54 -8.16 -21.43
CA VAL A 919 33.21 -7.64 -21.13
C VAL A 919 32.65 -6.95 -22.38
N PRO A 920 31.52 -7.40 -22.93
CA PRO A 920 30.97 -6.83 -24.15
C PRO A 920 30.42 -5.43 -23.91
N LYS A 921 30.50 -4.58 -24.93
CA LYS A 921 29.86 -3.26 -24.89
C LYS A 921 28.35 -3.41 -24.93
N ALA A 922 27.63 -2.49 -24.28
CA ALA A 922 26.16 -2.48 -24.29
C ALA A 922 25.56 -2.48 -25.71
N GLY A 923 26.25 -1.87 -26.69
CA GLY A 923 25.85 -1.87 -28.09
C GLY A 923 25.82 -3.26 -28.74
N GLU A 924 26.76 -4.14 -28.40
CA GLU A 924 26.87 -5.49 -28.96
C GLU A 924 25.73 -6.39 -28.46
N LEU A 925 25.49 -6.37 -27.15
CA LEU A 925 24.37 -7.08 -26.52
C LEU A 925 23.02 -6.62 -27.07
N ARG A 926 22.85 -5.31 -27.25
CA ARG A 926 21.64 -4.73 -27.86
C ARG A 926 21.43 -5.20 -29.29
N GLN A 927 22.49 -5.30 -30.08
CA GLN A 927 22.41 -5.76 -31.48
C GLN A 927 21.99 -7.24 -31.56
N GLN A 928 22.54 -8.10 -30.69
CA GLN A 928 22.14 -9.51 -30.62
C GLN A 928 20.66 -9.68 -30.30
N LEU A 929 20.14 -8.89 -29.35
CA LEU A 929 18.72 -8.96 -28.97
C LEU A 929 17.81 -8.51 -30.11
N ARG A 930 18.14 -7.40 -30.79
CA ARG A 930 17.37 -6.88 -31.93
C ARG A 930 17.24 -7.87 -33.09
N ALA A 931 18.18 -8.79 -33.24
CA ALA A 931 18.11 -9.82 -34.28
C ALA A 931 17.04 -10.91 -34.01
N LYS A 932 16.61 -11.08 -32.75
CA LYS A 932 15.73 -12.19 -32.35
C LYS A 932 14.43 -11.74 -31.68
N LEU A 933 14.44 -10.56 -31.06
CA LEU A 933 13.35 -10.04 -30.25
C LEU A 933 12.77 -8.77 -30.88
N PRO A 934 11.47 -8.49 -30.68
CA PRO A 934 10.89 -7.18 -30.98
C PRO A 934 11.61 -6.05 -30.24
N GLU A 935 11.64 -4.85 -30.85
CA GLU A 935 12.31 -3.65 -30.30
C GLU A 935 11.93 -3.36 -28.84
N ALA A 936 10.65 -3.48 -28.49
CA ALA A 936 10.14 -3.20 -27.15
C ALA A 936 10.62 -4.18 -26.07
N MET A 937 11.14 -5.36 -26.45
CA MET A 937 11.72 -6.34 -25.53
C MET A 937 13.23 -6.14 -25.34
N VAL A 938 13.84 -5.16 -26.01
CA VAL A 938 15.29 -4.90 -25.93
C VAL A 938 15.59 -3.96 -24.74
N PRO A 939 16.42 -4.37 -23.75
CA PRO A 939 16.79 -3.53 -22.63
C PRO A 939 17.50 -2.24 -23.03
N THR A 940 17.17 -1.18 -22.30
CA THR A 940 17.70 0.17 -22.50
C THR A 940 19.01 0.38 -21.75
N SER A 941 19.20 -0.27 -20.59
CA SER A 941 20.42 -0.22 -19.79
C SER A 941 20.97 -1.61 -19.46
N TYR A 942 22.28 -1.71 -19.28
CA TYR A 942 23.01 -2.95 -19.03
C TYR A 942 23.98 -2.73 -17.87
N TRP A 943 23.88 -3.54 -16.82
CA TRP A 943 24.66 -3.41 -15.60
C TRP A 943 25.49 -4.66 -15.39
N GLN A 944 26.80 -4.50 -15.18
CA GLN A 944 27.65 -5.58 -14.71
C GLN A 944 27.61 -5.61 -13.18
N ILE A 945 27.23 -6.76 -12.63
CA ILE A 945 27.22 -7.02 -11.19
C ILE A 945 28.09 -8.24 -10.88
N GLU A 946 28.66 -8.27 -9.68
CA GLU A 946 29.56 -9.36 -9.26
C GLU A 946 28.80 -10.68 -9.06
N ARG A 947 27.61 -10.62 -8.46
CA ARG A 947 26.74 -11.77 -8.22
C ARG A 947 25.28 -11.36 -8.22
N MET A 948 24.39 -12.29 -8.59
CA MET A 948 22.96 -12.06 -8.49
C MET A 948 22.52 -12.02 -7.02
N PRO A 949 21.77 -11.00 -6.57
CA PRO A 949 21.14 -11.01 -5.26
C PRO A 949 20.12 -12.15 -5.22
N LEU A 950 20.13 -12.93 -4.15
CA LEU A 950 19.26 -14.09 -3.97
C LEU A 950 18.36 -13.89 -2.74
N LEU A 951 17.11 -14.32 -2.86
CA LEU A 951 16.22 -14.54 -1.72
C LEU A 951 16.77 -15.69 -0.85
N PRO A 952 16.38 -15.79 0.43
CA PRO A 952 16.70 -16.93 1.28
C PRO A 952 16.30 -18.30 0.68
N SER A 953 15.31 -18.30 -0.23
CA SER A 953 14.87 -19.47 -0.99
C SER A 953 15.82 -19.90 -2.12
N GLY A 954 16.92 -19.17 -2.35
CA GLY A 954 17.88 -19.42 -3.44
C GLY A 954 17.45 -18.90 -4.82
N LYS A 955 16.26 -18.28 -4.94
CA LYS A 955 15.78 -17.61 -6.16
C LYS A 955 16.35 -16.19 -6.26
N VAL A 956 16.49 -15.65 -7.48
CA VAL A 956 16.98 -14.27 -7.66
C VAL A 956 16.00 -13.24 -7.07
N ASN A 957 16.52 -12.31 -6.26
CA ASN A 957 15.79 -11.17 -5.71
C ASN A 957 15.84 -9.97 -6.67
N ARG A 958 14.84 -9.85 -7.54
CA ARG A 958 14.80 -8.76 -8.54
C ARG A 958 14.63 -7.36 -7.94
N GLY A 959 14.01 -7.24 -6.76
CA GLY A 959 13.82 -5.96 -6.08
C GLY A 959 15.13 -5.33 -5.59
N GLU A 960 16.12 -6.18 -5.30
CA GLU A 960 17.44 -5.73 -4.82
C GLU A 960 18.47 -5.53 -5.94
N LEU A 961 18.12 -5.80 -7.21
CA LEU A 961 19.05 -5.65 -8.32
C LEU A 961 19.60 -4.22 -8.46
N ALA A 962 18.76 -3.21 -8.21
CA ALA A 962 19.20 -1.81 -8.24
C ALA A 962 20.16 -1.46 -7.08
N GLY A 963 20.06 -2.16 -5.95
CA GLY A 963 20.89 -1.96 -4.75
C GLY A 963 22.13 -2.86 -4.69
N ALA A 964 22.28 -3.82 -5.60
CA ALA A 964 23.35 -4.83 -5.57
C ALA A 964 24.76 -4.27 -5.79
N GLY A 965 24.88 -2.99 -6.18
CA GLY A 965 26.15 -2.38 -6.59
C GLY A 965 26.59 -2.94 -7.95
N GLY A 966 26.79 -2.08 -8.93
CA GLY A 966 27.13 -2.51 -10.28
C GLY A 966 27.71 -1.39 -11.13
N VAL A 967 28.52 -1.77 -12.10
CA VAL A 967 29.06 -0.84 -13.09
C VAL A 967 28.05 -0.77 -14.23
N LEU A 968 27.44 0.39 -14.43
CA LEU A 968 26.65 0.64 -15.64
C LEU A 968 27.59 0.51 -16.83
N LEU A 969 27.25 -0.37 -17.78
CA LEU A 969 28.00 -0.49 -19.03
C LEU A 969 27.66 0.72 -19.91
N GLY A 970 28.40 1.80 -19.74
CA GLY A 970 28.28 3.07 -20.49
C GLY A 970 29.64 3.75 -20.71
N ASP A 971 29.66 4.79 -21.54
CA ASP A 971 30.79 5.72 -21.68
C ASP A 971 30.81 6.68 -20.46
N GLU A 972 31.94 6.83 -19.76
CA GLU A 972 32.15 7.33 -18.36
C GLU A 972 31.64 8.76 -17.99
N GLN A 973 31.26 9.02 -16.72
CA GLN A 973 31.30 10.36 -16.03
C GLN A 973 31.40 10.34 -14.46
N GLU A 974 31.98 11.44 -13.91
CA GLU A 974 32.56 11.73 -12.56
C GLU A 974 31.62 12.22 -11.40
N GLN A 975 32.13 12.25 -10.15
CA GLN A 975 31.50 12.80 -8.90
C GLN A 975 31.83 14.30 -8.63
N VAL A 976 30.92 15.06 -7.98
CA VAL A 976 31.01 16.52 -7.68
C VAL A 976 31.11 16.85 -6.16
N GLY A 977 31.87 17.89 -5.78
CA GLY A 977 32.06 18.39 -4.38
C GLY A 977 31.13 19.54 -3.93
N ALA A 978 31.38 20.11 -2.73
CA ALA A 978 30.56 21.18 -2.10
C ALA A 978 30.49 22.47 -2.94
N ARG A 979 29.31 23.09 -2.99
CA ARG A 979 28.98 24.21 -3.88
C ARG A 979 28.89 25.57 -3.16
N ASN A 980 28.63 25.60 -1.84
CA ASN A 980 28.48 26.84 -1.07
C ASN A 980 28.86 26.69 0.43
N GLU A 981 28.89 27.82 1.16
CA GLU A 981 29.27 27.86 2.59
C GLU A 981 28.30 27.12 3.53
N VAL A 982 27.00 27.06 3.18
CA VAL A 982 26.01 26.33 3.98
C VAL A 982 26.25 24.83 3.85
N GLU A 983 26.45 24.33 2.64
CA GLU A 983 26.84 22.93 2.37
C GLU A 983 28.15 22.57 3.09
N ALA A 984 29.16 23.46 3.08
CA ALA A 984 30.43 23.23 3.76
C ALA A 984 30.27 23.11 5.29
N LYS A 985 29.46 23.99 5.92
CA LYS A 985 29.17 23.93 7.36
C LYS A 985 28.32 22.71 7.73
N LEU A 986 27.34 22.34 6.89
CA LEU A 986 26.55 21.13 7.10
C LEU A 986 27.42 19.88 6.99
N ALA A 987 28.35 19.83 6.03
CA ALA A 987 29.33 18.74 5.91
C ALA A 987 30.24 18.63 7.15
N GLU A 988 30.67 19.74 7.72
CA GLU A 988 31.44 19.77 8.98
C GLU A 988 30.64 19.21 10.16
N ILE A 989 29.41 19.70 10.35
CA ILE A 989 28.52 19.21 11.41
C ILE A 989 28.27 17.71 11.26
N TRP A 990 28.06 17.22 10.04
CA TRP A 990 27.84 15.80 9.77
C TRP A 990 29.07 14.95 10.05
N ARG A 991 30.27 15.38 9.64
CA ARG A 991 31.53 14.66 9.94
C ARG A 991 31.74 14.50 11.44
N GLU A 992 31.51 15.55 12.21
CA GLU A 992 31.63 15.49 13.68
C GLU A 992 30.59 14.58 14.33
N LEU A 993 29.36 14.63 13.83
CA LEU A 993 28.23 13.91 14.43
C LEU A 993 28.24 12.42 14.08
N LEU A 994 28.52 12.08 12.83
CA LEU A 994 28.56 10.72 12.29
C LEU A 994 29.93 10.06 12.43
N LYS A 995 30.98 10.82 12.76
CA LYS A 995 32.38 10.37 12.87
C LYS A 995 32.90 9.74 11.57
N VAL A 996 32.62 10.39 10.44
CA VAL A 996 33.07 9.98 9.09
C VAL A 996 34.10 10.98 8.52
N GLU A 997 35.03 10.51 7.68
CA GLU A 997 36.11 11.34 7.13
C GLU A 997 35.63 12.29 6.01
N GLN A 998 34.77 11.81 5.11
CA GLN A 998 34.22 12.59 3.98
C GLN A 998 32.73 12.36 3.83
N VAL A 999 32.02 13.36 3.32
CA VAL A 999 30.58 13.33 3.03
C VAL A 999 30.34 13.94 1.66
N GLY A 1000 29.68 13.21 0.77
CA GLY A 1000 29.25 13.70 -0.54
C GLY A 1000 27.98 14.55 -0.43
N MET A 1001 27.81 15.54 -1.32
CA MET A 1001 26.70 16.51 -1.19
C MET A 1001 25.31 15.88 -1.40
N GLU A 1002 25.24 14.83 -2.22
CA GLU A 1002 24.03 14.06 -2.49
C GLU A 1002 23.96 12.75 -1.67
N GLN A 1003 24.94 12.51 -0.77
CA GLN A 1003 24.88 11.36 0.13
C GLN A 1003 23.83 11.58 1.22
N ASN A 1004 23.14 10.50 1.58
CA ASN A 1004 22.06 10.51 2.53
C ASN A 1004 22.57 10.42 3.99
N PHE A 1005 22.03 11.24 4.89
CA PHE A 1005 22.37 11.27 6.32
C PHE A 1005 22.23 9.91 7.01
N PHE A 1006 21.16 9.19 6.69
CA PHE A 1006 20.80 7.93 7.33
C PHE A 1006 21.66 6.76 6.82
N GLU A 1007 22.09 6.80 5.56
CA GLU A 1007 23.01 5.81 4.98
C GLU A 1007 24.40 5.88 5.62
N LEU A 1008 24.81 7.08 6.06
CA LEU A 1008 26.07 7.31 6.76
C LEU A 1008 25.99 7.01 8.28
N GLY A 1009 24.92 6.35 8.73
CA GLY A 1009 24.73 5.95 10.14
C GLY A 1009 23.96 6.97 10.99
N GLY A 1010 23.36 7.98 10.38
CA GLY A 1010 22.44 8.90 11.05
C GLY A 1010 21.19 8.19 11.57
N HIS A 1011 20.69 8.62 12.74
CA HIS A 1011 19.43 8.13 13.30
C HIS A 1011 18.68 9.27 14.01
N SER A 1012 17.46 9.01 14.47
CA SER A 1012 16.54 10.05 14.98
C SER A 1012 17.07 10.84 16.17
N LEU A 1013 17.89 10.23 17.03
CA LEU A 1013 18.57 10.95 18.10
C LEU A 1013 19.63 11.92 17.57
N LEU A 1014 20.39 11.51 16.55
CA LEU A 1014 21.38 12.36 15.89
C LEU A 1014 20.70 13.50 15.13
N VAL A 1015 19.49 13.31 14.59
CA VAL A 1015 18.70 14.39 13.98
C VAL A 1015 18.46 15.53 14.97
N LEU A 1016 18.14 15.24 16.24
CA LEU A 1016 17.95 16.28 17.27
C LEU A 1016 19.25 17.03 17.60
N GLN A 1017 20.38 16.32 17.62
CA GLN A 1017 21.68 16.94 17.81
C GLN A 1017 22.10 17.78 16.60
N LEU A 1018 21.79 17.29 15.39
CA LEU A 1018 22.00 17.99 14.13
C LEU A 1018 21.22 19.31 14.13
N THR A 1019 19.92 19.31 14.42
CA THR A 1019 19.11 20.54 14.45
C THR A 1019 19.59 21.50 15.54
N ALA A 1020 19.99 21.00 16.72
CA ALA A 1020 20.57 21.83 17.78
C ALA A 1020 21.90 22.48 17.37
N ARG A 1021 22.77 21.75 16.65
CA ARG A 1021 24.05 22.26 16.13
C ARG A 1021 23.85 23.22 14.97
N ILE A 1022 22.89 22.97 14.09
CA ILE A 1022 22.47 23.91 13.03
C ILE A 1022 21.99 25.21 13.68
N ARG A 1023 21.12 25.13 14.69
CA ARG A 1023 20.64 26.30 15.43
C ARG A 1023 21.76 27.13 16.04
N ARG A 1024 22.77 26.47 16.60
CA ARG A 1024 23.94 27.13 17.21
C ARG A 1024 24.90 27.72 16.18
N SER A 1025 25.14 27.03 15.07
CA SER A 1025 26.22 27.37 14.12
C SER A 1025 25.76 28.22 12.93
N LEU A 1026 24.47 28.15 12.59
CA LEU A 1026 23.85 28.83 11.46
C LEU A 1026 22.78 29.85 11.88
N GLU A 1027 22.45 29.92 13.18
CA GLU A 1027 21.44 30.81 13.78
C GLU A 1027 20.04 30.68 13.18
N VAL A 1028 19.69 29.47 12.73
CA VAL A 1028 18.40 29.15 12.08
C VAL A 1028 17.73 28.00 12.82
N GLU A 1029 16.43 28.11 13.05
CA GLU A 1029 15.64 27.02 13.62
C GLU A 1029 14.94 26.24 12.50
N LEU A 1030 15.32 24.97 12.35
CA LEU A 1030 14.68 24.06 11.40
C LEU A 1030 13.74 23.08 12.13
N PRO A 1031 12.55 22.80 11.57
CA PRO A 1031 11.73 21.68 12.01
C PRO A 1031 12.52 20.36 11.91
N VAL A 1032 12.36 19.47 12.90
CA VAL A 1032 12.98 18.13 12.88
C VAL A 1032 12.57 17.35 11.62
N ARG A 1033 11.33 17.54 11.16
CA ARG A 1033 10.77 16.91 9.95
C ARG A 1033 11.58 17.22 8.68
N SER A 1034 12.14 18.42 8.55
CA SER A 1034 12.90 18.84 7.35
C SER A 1034 14.13 17.97 7.08
N VAL A 1035 14.72 17.37 8.12
CA VAL A 1035 15.87 16.45 7.97
C VAL A 1035 15.48 15.12 7.33
N PHE A 1036 14.23 14.68 7.53
CA PHE A 1036 13.72 13.46 6.92
C PHE A 1036 13.21 13.70 5.49
N GLU A 1037 12.64 14.88 5.22
CA GLU A 1037 12.14 15.26 3.89
C GLU A 1037 13.30 15.58 2.91
N ALA A 1038 14.42 16.11 3.41
CA ALA A 1038 15.57 16.50 2.61
C ALA A 1038 16.87 15.93 3.21
N PRO A 1039 17.10 14.60 3.19
CA PRO A 1039 18.14 13.94 3.98
C PRO A 1039 19.54 14.01 3.36
N THR A 1040 19.81 14.94 2.44
CA THR A 1040 21.14 15.17 1.85
C THR A 1040 21.67 16.53 2.27
N ILE A 1041 22.99 16.75 2.20
CA ILE A 1041 23.57 18.07 2.48
C ILE A 1041 23.00 19.12 1.52
N ALA A 1042 22.86 18.77 0.24
CA ALA A 1042 22.23 19.59 -0.79
C ALA A 1042 20.79 19.99 -0.41
N GLY A 1043 19.98 19.00 -0.04
CA GLY A 1043 18.59 19.21 0.34
C GLY A 1043 18.45 20.04 1.62
N LEU A 1044 19.23 19.75 2.65
CA LEU A 1044 19.22 20.52 3.90
C LEU A 1044 19.67 21.96 3.72
N ALA A 1045 20.66 22.21 2.84
CA ALA A 1045 21.09 23.58 2.55
C ALA A 1045 19.93 24.41 1.98
N MET A 1046 19.12 23.83 1.08
CA MET A 1046 17.92 24.48 0.56
C MET A 1046 16.89 24.79 1.66
N GLU A 1047 16.70 23.90 2.63
CA GLU A 1047 15.79 24.13 3.76
C GLU A 1047 16.31 25.23 4.71
N VAL A 1048 17.62 25.31 4.96
CA VAL A 1048 18.24 26.42 5.70
C VAL A 1048 17.98 27.75 5.02
N ASP A 1049 18.15 27.83 3.70
CA ASP A 1049 17.94 29.05 2.94
C ASP A 1049 16.47 29.48 2.93
N LYS A 1050 15.54 28.53 2.78
CA LYS A 1050 14.09 28.78 2.94
C LYS A 1050 13.75 29.32 4.33
N ALA A 1051 14.29 28.72 5.39
CA ALA A 1051 14.02 29.14 6.76
C ALA A 1051 14.57 30.54 7.07
N ARG A 1052 15.73 30.90 6.50
CA ARG A 1052 16.28 32.27 6.56
C ARG A 1052 15.39 33.27 5.85
N ALA A 1053 14.88 32.93 4.67
CA ALA A 1053 13.96 33.78 3.91
C ALA A 1053 12.64 34.02 4.67
N LEU A 1054 12.17 33.04 5.44
CA LEU A 1054 10.96 33.12 6.26
C LEU A 1054 11.18 33.81 7.63
N GLY A 1055 12.41 34.21 7.97
CA GLY A 1055 12.70 34.90 9.23
C GLY A 1055 12.56 34.04 10.49
N LEU A 1056 12.68 32.71 10.36
CA LEU A 1056 12.60 31.76 11.48
C LEU A 1056 13.85 31.86 12.37
N LYS A 1057 13.81 32.80 13.32
CA LYS A 1057 14.86 32.97 14.33
C LYS A 1057 14.74 31.94 15.46
N PRO A 1058 15.86 31.58 16.12
CA PRO A 1058 15.85 30.70 17.28
C PRO A 1058 14.89 31.21 18.36
N ARG A 1059 13.97 30.35 18.84
CA ARG A 1059 13.18 30.63 20.03
C ARG A 1059 14.12 30.70 21.23
N THR A 1060 14.22 31.86 21.87
CA THR A 1060 14.96 32.02 23.12
C THR A 1060 14.37 31.07 24.16
N PRO A 1061 15.13 30.13 24.75
CA PRO A 1061 14.64 29.41 25.90
C PRO A 1061 14.31 30.45 26.98
N ILE A 1062 13.08 30.43 27.48
CA ILE A 1062 12.72 31.21 28.68
C ILE A 1062 13.42 30.53 29.85
N VAL A 1063 14.71 30.76 30.00
CA VAL A 1063 15.37 30.63 31.29
C VAL A 1063 14.82 31.80 32.08
N GLN A 1064 13.90 31.56 33.02
CA GLN A 1064 13.59 32.59 34.00
C GLN A 1064 14.93 33.06 34.59
N PRO A 1065 15.20 34.37 34.66
CA PRO A 1065 16.42 34.83 35.27
C PRO A 1065 16.42 34.28 36.70
N ARG A 1066 17.44 33.48 37.05
CA ARG A 1066 17.78 33.31 38.46
C ARG A 1066 17.84 34.73 39.02
N LEU A 1067 17.02 35.04 40.03
CA LEU A 1067 17.10 36.28 40.79
C LEU A 1067 18.56 36.45 41.23
N ARG A 1068 19.34 37.20 40.45
CA ARG A 1068 20.60 37.78 40.90
C ARG A 1068 20.17 38.92 41.79
N THR A 1069 20.33 38.74 43.10
CA THR A 1069 20.34 39.87 44.02
C THR A 1069 21.38 40.88 43.51
N PRO A 1070 21.03 42.17 43.37
CA PRO A 1070 22.02 43.18 42.98
C PRO A 1070 23.05 43.31 44.11
N GLY A 1071 24.30 42.96 43.82
CA GLY A 1071 25.41 43.04 44.77
C GLY A 1071 25.85 41.67 45.29
N GLY A 1072 26.64 40.96 44.47
CA GLY A 1072 27.52 39.80 44.72
C GLY A 1072 27.76 39.19 46.12
N ILE A 1073 26.78 39.10 47.02
CA ILE A 1073 26.91 38.47 48.33
C ILE A 1073 26.12 37.16 48.31
N SER A 1074 26.76 36.04 48.65
CA SER A 1074 26.10 34.73 48.70
C SER A 1074 25.06 34.66 49.83
N ARG A 1075 24.02 33.85 49.65
CA ARG A 1075 22.95 33.64 50.64
C ARG A 1075 23.50 33.17 52.00
N GLU A 1076 24.58 32.38 52.02
CA GLU A 1076 25.23 31.97 53.27
C GLU A 1076 25.90 33.14 54.00
N ALA A 1077 26.49 34.11 53.29
CA ALA A 1077 27.12 35.28 53.89
C ALA A 1077 26.09 36.28 54.46
N LEU A 1078 24.92 36.39 53.82
CA LEU A 1078 23.81 37.22 54.32
C LEU A 1078 23.18 36.63 55.59
N MET A 1079 23.01 35.30 55.65
CA MET A 1079 22.46 34.62 56.83
C MET A 1079 23.42 34.73 58.03
N ALA A 1080 24.74 34.63 57.81
CA ALA A 1080 25.74 34.81 58.86
C ALA A 1080 25.81 36.24 59.44
N GLN A 1081 25.43 37.26 58.66
CA GLN A 1081 25.31 38.64 59.15
C GLN A 1081 24.02 38.90 59.92
N LEU A 1082 22.93 38.21 59.55
CA LEU A 1082 21.63 38.30 60.23
C LEU A 1082 21.66 37.60 61.61
N ASP A 1083 22.43 36.52 61.75
CA ASP A 1083 22.58 35.78 63.02
C ASP A 1083 23.34 36.55 64.11
N ASN A 1084 24.04 37.64 63.75
CA ASN A 1084 24.79 38.50 64.68
C ASN A 1084 24.04 39.78 65.12
N LEU A 1085 22.81 39.99 64.64
CA LEU A 1085 22.00 41.15 65.01
C LEU A 1085 21.09 40.85 66.21
N SER A 1086 21.03 41.78 67.16
CA SER A 1086 20.07 41.67 68.27
C SER A 1086 18.63 41.77 67.77
N SER A 1087 17.67 41.19 68.50
CA SER A 1087 16.25 41.19 68.10
C SER A 1087 15.68 42.61 67.92
N SER A 1088 16.22 43.61 68.64
CA SER A 1088 15.85 45.03 68.46
C SER A 1088 16.34 45.63 67.15
N GLU A 1089 17.51 45.21 66.66
CA GLU A 1089 18.06 45.70 65.38
C GLU A 1089 17.33 45.07 64.19
N LEU A 1090 16.97 43.79 64.31
CA LEU A 1090 16.14 43.07 63.33
C LEU A 1090 14.74 43.70 63.20
N GLN A 1091 14.10 44.07 64.32
CA GLN A 1091 12.82 44.81 64.28
C GLN A 1091 12.96 46.20 63.64
N GLY A 1092 14.06 46.92 63.93
CA GLY A 1092 14.33 48.22 63.34
C GLY A 1092 14.60 48.18 61.83
N LEU A 1093 15.16 47.09 61.31
CA LEU A 1093 15.35 46.83 59.88
C LEU A 1093 14.03 46.45 59.21
N LEU A 1094 13.24 45.58 59.83
CA LEU A 1094 11.93 45.17 59.31
C LEU A 1094 10.98 46.37 59.17
N GLN A 1095 10.96 47.27 60.15
CA GLN A 1095 10.11 48.45 60.11
C GLN A 1095 10.51 49.42 58.98
N ARG A 1096 11.81 49.58 58.71
CA ARG A 1096 12.29 50.44 57.60
C ARG A 1096 11.97 49.88 56.21
N VAL A 1097 11.93 48.56 56.07
CA VAL A 1097 11.53 47.87 54.83
C VAL A 1097 10.01 47.99 54.63
N LEU A 1098 9.23 47.80 55.69
CA LEU A 1098 7.76 47.95 55.65
C LEU A 1098 7.34 49.40 55.39
N ASP A 1099 8.10 50.39 55.88
CA ASP A 1099 7.86 51.81 55.64
C ASP A 1099 8.40 52.29 54.27
N GLY A 1100 8.93 51.39 53.44
CA GLY A 1100 9.37 51.68 52.06
C GLY A 1100 10.60 52.59 51.93
N LYS A 1101 11.45 52.68 52.97
CA LYS A 1101 12.57 53.65 53.03
C LYS A 1101 13.98 53.05 52.84
N SER A 1102 14.12 51.81 52.38
CA SER A 1102 15.43 51.27 51.95
C SER A 1102 15.28 50.27 50.80
N THR A 1103 16.08 50.43 49.74
CA THR A 1103 16.13 49.55 48.56
C THR A 1103 17.46 48.81 48.39
N ALA A 1104 18.29 48.76 49.44
CA ALA A 1104 19.49 47.94 49.49
C ALA A 1104 19.34 46.85 50.56
#